data_AF-A0A923QKB8-F1
#
_entry.id   AF-A0A923QKB8-F1
#
_cell.length_a   1.000
_cell.length_b   1.000
_cell.length_c   1.000
_cell.angle_alpha   90.00
_cell.angle_beta   90.00
_cell.angle_gamma   90.00
#
_symmetry.space_group_name_H-M   'P 1'
#
loop_
_entity.id
_entity.type
_entity.pdbx_description
1 polymer ?
#
loop_
_entity_poly.entity_id
_entity_poly.type
_entity_poly.pdbx_seq_one_letter_code
_entity_poly.pdbx_strand_id
1 'polypeptide(L)'
;MTLIRIRGARQHNLKNLDLDIRTNELTVVTGPSGSGKSSLVFDTLYAEGQRRYVETFSAYARQFLDRMDKPAVDRVEGVPPAIAIDQTNPVRSSRSTVGTMTELNDHLKLLYARAAQLFDRDTALPVRHDTPETIYAELAARTVGADPRLVITFPVELPGGTSAEEVEQWLSASGFTRVQAEREVATPTGPRKILDVVADRFRLHATEKVRVIEAIETALKRGSGRLAVYELGSDSNSGRGLPGEEDATTKLDSDPNSGSGATWIPGQARNDSPSIWKFSTGLHCPESDLRYPDPTPSLFSFNSAYGACETCRGFGRVIGVDYGLVIPDDKKTLRAGAIKTIQTPAWSEAQDDLMRHAEAAGIPRDTPWYKLTEDQKNWVINGTPGFKEGNWNKQWYGIRRFFVYLESKSYKMHIRVLLSKYRSYTPCETCGGARLKTDALIWRVGGKPDADKVLAPEKRFMPRGVKWTRAQLEALPGLSLHDLMMMPIDKLRRFFDALTPQLTSAASLSGFAGGDGETQALKLLFDEIRTRLKYLCDVGIGYLTLDRQSRTLSGGEVQRINLTTALGTSLVNTLFVLDEPSIGLHPRDMNRIVEAMKRLRDAGNTLVVVEHDPAVMLAADRMIDMGPGPGEKGGQIVFDGTPEELKSADTLTGAYLGARKQVGMGFKRPVTDATPRLILEGIREHNLKNLTVEFPLQKLVCVTGVSGSGKSSLIQDVLAPALMRHFGKATESPGLHDRMLGADYLSDVVFVDQSPIGKTARSNPVSYVGAWDAIREIFAQAPLARQRSYTASKFSFNSGDGRCPTCGGSGFEHVEMQFLSDVYLRCPDCDGKRYRPEILEVVIERHAMGEVFPKVMNVADVLDLTVSEASQLFANDRDVIRALQPIVDVGLEYVKLGQPVPTLSGGESQRLKLAGFLAGAAKSNTASRQATATRGTFFLFDEPTTGLHFDDIAKLMRALRKLIDAGNSMVVIEHNLDVIRASDWLIDLGPEG
;
A
#
# COMPACT_ATOMS: atom_id res chain seq x y z
N MET A 1 33.57 -28.06 -4.97
CA MET A 1 32.66 -27.14 -4.27
C MET A 1 33.47 -26.02 -3.66
N THR A 2 33.10 -24.78 -3.94
CA THR A 2 33.69 -23.60 -3.30
C THR A 2 33.11 -23.47 -1.89
N LEU A 3 33.90 -22.95 -0.94
CA LEU A 3 33.50 -22.76 0.45
C LEU A 3 33.57 -21.28 0.78
N ILE A 4 32.57 -20.78 1.50
CA ILE A 4 32.64 -19.50 2.19
C ILE A 4 33.20 -19.78 3.58
N ARG A 5 34.38 -19.24 3.89
CA ARG A 5 35.08 -19.49 5.16
C ARG A 5 35.03 -18.26 6.03
N ILE A 6 34.34 -18.35 7.16
CA ILE A 6 34.29 -17.32 8.20
C ILE A 6 35.28 -17.73 9.29
N ARG A 7 36.19 -16.84 9.68
CA ARG A 7 37.17 -17.08 10.74
C ARG A 7 37.16 -15.96 11.78
N GLY A 8 37.09 -16.34 13.05
CA GLY A 8 37.16 -15.44 14.20
C GLY A 8 36.03 -14.42 14.25
N ALA A 9 34.79 -14.82 13.98
CA ALA A 9 33.63 -13.92 14.08
C ALA A 9 33.32 -13.58 15.54
N ARG A 10 33.27 -12.28 15.85
CA ARG A 10 33.09 -11.70 17.19
C ARG A 10 32.02 -10.60 17.22
N GLN A 11 31.24 -10.46 16.15
CA GLN A 11 30.17 -9.47 16.08
C GLN A 11 29.15 -9.69 17.21
N HIS A 12 28.85 -8.63 17.97
CA HIS A 12 27.95 -8.66 19.13
C HIS A 12 28.34 -9.71 20.18
N ASN A 13 27.61 -10.83 20.26
CA ASN A 13 27.80 -11.88 21.25
C ASN A 13 28.53 -13.13 20.71
N LEU A 14 28.95 -13.13 19.44
CA LEU A 14 29.68 -14.26 18.84
C LEU A 14 31.02 -14.51 19.55
N LYS A 15 31.33 -15.78 19.82
CA LYS A 15 32.47 -16.19 20.66
C LYS A 15 33.66 -16.65 19.81
N ASN A 16 34.23 -15.74 19.02
CA ASN A 16 35.38 -16.00 18.14
C ASN A 16 35.18 -17.23 17.24
N LEU A 17 34.09 -17.19 16.49
CA LEU A 17 33.53 -18.36 15.81
C LEU A 17 34.14 -18.57 14.41
N ASP A 18 34.44 -19.84 14.11
CA ASP A 18 34.86 -20.30 12.79
C ASP A 18 33.73 -21.13 12.15
N LEU A 19 33.42 -20.87 10.88
CA LEU A 19 32.38 -21.60 10.13
C LEU A 19 32.72 -21.69 8.65
N ASP A 20 32.46 -22.86 8.05
CA ASP A 20 32.53 -23.08 6.61
C ASP A 20 31.13 -23.34 6.04
N ILE A 21 30.67 -22.46 5.15
CA ILE A 21 29.39 -22.58 4.43
C ILE A 21 29.67 -23.10 3.02
N ARG A 22 28.91 -24.11 2.60
CA ARG A 22 29.03 -24.71 1.27
C ARG A 22 28.22 -23.89 0.26
N THR A 23 28.81 -23.62 -0.91
CA THR A 23 28.08 -22.92 -1.97
C THR A 23 27.09 -23.85 -2.67
N ASN A 24 26.03 -23.27 -3.24
CA ASN A 24 24.93 -23.95 -3.94
C ASN A 24 24.06 -24.87 -3.05
N GLU A 25 24.08 -24.64 -1.74
CA GLU A 25 23.21 -25.32 -0.78
C GLU A 25 22.20 -24.33 -0.15
N LEU A 26 21.09 -24.88 0.35
CA LEU A 26 20.17 -24.21 1.27
C LEU A 26 20.59 -24.53 2.70
N THR A 27 21.27 -23.59 3.34
CA THR A 27 21.67 -23.68 4.76
C THR A 27 20.68 -22.91 5.63
N VAL A 28 20.10 -23.57 6.64
CA VAL A 28 19.23 -22.92 7.62
C VAL A 28 19.98 -22.74 8.95
N VAL A 29 19.92 -21.52 9.49
CA VAL A 29 20.46 -21.14 10.80
C VAL A 29 19.31 -20.97 11.78
N THR A 30 19.35 -21.68 12.90
CA THR A 30 18.28 -21.71 13.90
C THR A 30 18.83 -21.57 15.33
N GLY A 31 17.96 -21.59 16.34
CA GLY A 31 18.29 -21.45 17.76
C GLY A 31 17.48 -20.36 18.49
N PRO A 32 17.59 -20.23 19.83
CA PRO A 32 16.77 -19.30 20.62
C PRO A 32 16.93 -17.82 20.24
N SER A 33 15.94 -16.99 20.58
CA SER A 33 15.99 -15.54 20.36
C SER A 33 17.22 -14.94 21.07
N GLY A 34 18.01 -14.12 20.39
CA GLY A 34 19.26 -13.57 20.95
C GLY A 34 20.46 -14.53 20.99
N SER A 35 20.40 -15.72 20.39
CA SER A 35 21.55 -16.67 20.34
C SER A 35 22.70 -16.24 19.43
N GLY A 36 22.53 -15.20 18.61
CA GLY A 36 23.55 -14.68 17.68
C GLY A 36 23.33 -15.03 16.20
N LYS A 37 22.15 -15.57 15.82
CA LYS A 37 21.81 -15.92 14.43
C LYS A 37 21.98 -14.73 13.47
N SER A 38 21.29 -13.62 13.76
CA SER A 38 21.34 -12.42 12.93
C SER A 38 22.73 -11.77 12.94
N SER A 39 23.45 -11.83 14.08
CA SER A 39 24.84 -11.38 14.18
C SER A 39 25.77 -12.13 13.21
N LEU A 40 25.57 -13.44 13.06
CA LEU A 40 26.34 -14.26 12.13
C LEU A 40 25.92 -14.03 10.67
N VAL A 41 24.61 -14.06 10.42
CA VAL A 41 24.06 -14.12 9.06
C VAL A 41 23.97 -12.74 8.41
N PHE A 42 23.44 -11.73 9.12
CA PHE A 42 23.25 -10.38 8.60
C PHE A 42 24.44 -9.47 8.91
N ASP A 43 24.81 -9.36 10.19
CA ASP A 43 25.81 -8.38 10.63
C ASP A 43 27.26 -8.80 10.30
N THR A 44 27.49 -10.07 9.98
CA THR A 44 28.81 -10.58 9.57
C THR A 44 28.82 -11.01 8.10
N LEU A 45 28.08 -12.06 7.75
CA LEU A 45 28.17 -12.65 6.41
C LEU A 45 27.61 -11.75 5.31
N TYR A 46 26.35 -11.30 5.44
CA TYR A 46 25.74 -10.38 4.47
C TYR A 46 26.47 -9.04 4.42
N ALA A 47 26.75 -8.44 5.58
CA ALA A 47 27.47 -7.17 5.67
C ALA A 47 28.81 -7.22 4.93
N GLU A 48 29.57 -8.31 5.07
CA GLU A 48 30.85 -8.46 4.39
C GLU A 48 30.70 -8.69 2.88
N GLY A 49 29.70 -9.47 2.45
CA GLY A 49 29.40 -9.67 1.03
C GLY A 49 28.94 -8.38 0.33
N GLN A 50 28.07 -7.62 0.98
CA GLN A 50 27.61 -6.32 0.51
C GLN A 50 28.74 -5.30 0.47
N ARG A 51 29.52 -5.17 1.55
CA ARG A 51 30.66 -4.24 1.63
C ARG A 51 31.66 -4.49 0.50
N ARG A 52 32.09 -5.74 0.31
CA ARG A 52 33.04 -6.10 -0.76
C ARG A 52 32.52 -5.78 -2.14
N TYR A 53 31.25 -6.05 -2.39
CA TYR A 53 30.62 -5.71 -3.66
C TYR A 53 30.57 -4.19 -3.85
N VAL A 54 30.16 -3.43 -2.84
CA VAL A 54 30.01 -1.98 -2.95
C VAL A 54 31.37 -1.26 -3.05
N GLU A 55 32.42 -1.81 -2.45
CA GLU A 55 33.80 -1.31 -2.58
C GLU A 55 34.33 -1.34 -4.02
N THR A 56 33.76 -2.20 -4.87
CA THR A 56 34.10 -2.23 -6.30
C THR A 56 33.53 -1.06 -7.10
N PHE A 57 32.58 -0.28 -6.54
CA PHE A 57 32.06 0.93 -7.18
C PHE A 57 33.08 2.09 -7.11
N SER A 58 32.57 3.29 -7.41
CA SER A 58 33.36 4.53 -7.49
C SER A 58 34.16 4.84 -6.21
N ALA A 59 35.25 5.60 -6.36
CA ALA A 59 36.06 6.08 -5.23
C ALA A 59 35.24 6.88 -4.20
N TYR A 60 34.17 7.56 -4.64
CA TYR A 60 33.23 8.25 -3.76
C TYR A 60 32.49 7.28 -2.83
N ALA A 61 31.95 6.18 -3.36
CA ALA A 61 31.24 5.18 -2.56
C ALA A 61 32.14 4.57 -1.47
N ARG A 62 33.43 4.35 -1.78
CA ARG A 62 34.42 3.87 -0.80
C ARG A 62 34.63 4.83 0.38
N GLN A 63 34.73 6.14 0.12
CA GLN A 63 34.91 7.14 1.18
C GLN A 63 33.74 7.18 2.18
N PHE A 64 32.52 6.87 1.73
CA PHE A 64 31.35 6.77 2.61
C PHE A 64 31.37 5.48 3.43
N LEU A 65 31.75 4.36 2.81
CA LEU A 65 31.85 3.07 3.50
C LEU A 65 32.97 3.02 4.53
N ASP A 66 34.07 3.76 4.32
CA ASP A 66 35.15 3.87 5.31
C ASP A 66 34.70 4.47 6.65
N ARG A 67 33.53 5.14 6.69
CA ARG A 67 32.92 5.64 7.93
C ARG A 67 32.04 4.62 8.65
N MET A 68 31.71 3.50 8.00
CA MET A 68 30.93 2.43 8.61
C MET A 68 31.85 1.48 9.36
N ASP A 69 31.40 1.02 10.53
CA ASP A 69 32.11 0.01 11.29
C ASP A 69 32.17 -1.30 10.48
N LYS A 70 33.39 -1.82 10.27
CA LYS A 70 33.58 -3.14 9.65
C LYS A 70 33.06 -4.23 10.60
N PRO A 71 32.46 -5.31 10.08
CA PRO A 71 32.09 -6.45 10.91
C PRO A 71 33.30 -6.95 11.73
N ALA A 72 33.07 -7.27 13.00
CA ALA A 72 34.11 -7.78 13.88
C ALA A 72 34.42 -9.25 13.53
N VAL A 73 35.28 -9.46 12.54
CA VAL A 73 35.71 -10.78 12.04
C VAL A 73 37.18 -10.73 11.62
N ASP A 74 37.93 -11.82 11.84
CA ASP A 74 39.36 -11.85 11.44
C ASP A 74 39.49 -11.95 9.93
N ARG A 75 38.74 -12.86 9.31
CA ARG A 75 38.77 -13.05 7.87
C ARG A 75 37.51 -13.73 7.38
N VAL A 76 37.02 -13.29 6.22
CA VAL A 76 36.02 -14.04 5.44
C VAL A 76 36.55 -14.31 4.04
N GLU A 77 36.57 -15.57 3.59
CA GLU A 77 37.05 -15.96 2.26
C GLU A 77 35.92 -16.52 1.41
N GLY A 78 35.96 -16.29 0.10
CA GLY A 78 35.02 -16.91 -0.84
C GLY A 78 33.59 -16.36 -0.82
N VAL A 79 33.32 -15.24 -0.14
CA VAL A 79 31.98 -14.61 -0.09
C VAL A 79 31.63 -14.01 -1.47
N PRO A 80 30.56 -14.47 -2.13
CA PRO A 80 30.06 -13.83 -3.36
C PRO A 80 29.27 -12.55 -3.03
N PRO A 81 28.84 -11.76 -4.03
CA PRO A 81 27.90 -10.66 -3.82
C PRO A 81 26.67 -11.15 -3.06
N ALA A 82 26.27 -10.42 -2.03
CA ALA A 82 25.22 -10.82 -1.11
C ALA A 82 23.98 -9.93 -1.25
N ILE A 83 22.80 -10.55 -1.27
CA ILE A 83 21.49 -9.90 -1.28
C ILE A 83 20.70 -10.36 -0.07
N ALA A 84 20.30 -9.43 0.79
CA ALA A 84 19.40 -9.70 1.90
C ALA A 84 17.95 -9.54 1.45
N ILE A 85 17.10 -10.48 1.87
CA ILE A 85 15.66 -10.43 1.71
C ILE A 85 15.05 -10.39 3.12
N ASP A 86 14.87 -9.19 3.62
CA ASP A 86 14.32 -8.90 4.94
C ASP A 86 12.83 -8.50 4.86
N GLN A 87 12.23 -8.27 6.03
CA GLN A 87 10.85 -7.81 6.16
C GLN A 87 10.73 -6.29 6.10
N THR A 88 11.85 -5.58 6.15
CA THR A 88 11.79 -4.12 6.20
C THR A 88 11.53 -3.58 4.80
N ASN A 89 10.45 -2.81 4.67
CA ASN A 89 10.22 -2.06 3.44
C ASN A 89 10.94 -0.70 3.54
N PRO A 90 12.07 -0.49 2.84
CA PRO A 90 12.78 0.79 2.86
C PRO A 90 11.93 1.90 2.23
N VAL A 91 11.04 1.57 1.28
CA VAL A 91 10.23 2.54 0.53
C VAL A 91 8.78 2.57 1.02
N ARG A 92 8.53 3.39 2.04
CA ARG A 92 7.18 3.63 2.62
C ARG A 92 6.43 4.83 2.02
N SER A 93 6.73 5.20 0.78
CA SER A 93 6.04 6.29 0.09
C SER A 93 4.66 5.85 -0.39
N SER A 94 3.66 6.74 -0.33
CA SER A 94 2.32 6.47 -0.86
C SER A 94 2.26 6.37 -2.40
N ARG A 95 3.35 6.66 -3.10
CA ARG A 95 3.49 6.42 -4.55
C ARG A 95 4.00 5.02 -4.87
N SER A 96 4.62 4.32 -3.91
CA SER A 96 5.07 2.96 -4.13
C SER A 96 3.91 1.97 -3.95
N THR A 97 3.80 1.04 -4.88
CA THR A 97 2.75 0.03 -4.98
C THR A 97 3.36 -1.34 -5.25
N VAL A 98 2.58 -2.41 -5.10
CA VAL A 98 3.00 -3.78 -5.49
C VAL A 98 3.48 -3.80 -6.94
N GLY A 99 2.78 -3.11 -7.86
CA GLY A 99 3.17 -3.03 -9.27
C GLY A 99 4.52 -2.34 -9.50
N THR A 100 4.89 -1.34 -8.69
CA THR A 100 6.23 -0.73 -8.79
C THR A 100 7.31 -1.57 -8.12
N MET A 101 7.02 -2.25 -7.00
CA MET A 101 8.00 -3.12 -6.32
C MET A 101 8.37 -4.36 -7.14
N THR A 102 7.44 -4.84 -7.98
CA THR A 102 7.62 -6.02 -8.84
C THR A 102 8.10 -5.67 -10.25
N GLU A 103 8.27 -4.37 -10.54
CA GLU A 103 8.56 -3.81 -11.88
C GLU A 103 7.49 -4.13 -12.95
N LEU A 104 6.39 -4.81 -12.59
CA LEU A 104 5.28 -5.10 -13.50
C LEU A 104 4.69 -3.82 -14.08
N ASN A 105 4.65 -2.73 -13.30
CA ASN A 105 4.19 -1.44 -13.81
C ASN A 105 5.01 -0.94 -15.00
N ASP A 106 6.32 -1.17 -15.04
CA ASP A 106 7.16 -0.67 -16.13
C ASP A 106 6.94 -1.48 -17.41
N HIS A 107 6.74 -2.79 -17.26
CA HIS A 107 6.32 -3.67 -18.35
C HIS A 107 4.91 -3.33 -18.87
N LEU A 108 3.96 -3.06 -17.97
CA LEU A 108 2.59 -2.67 -18.35
C LEU A 108 2.56 -1.31 -19.05
N LYS A 109 3.33 -0.31 -18.60
CA LYS A 109 3.44 0.99 -19.30
C LYS A 109 3.96 0.81 -20.72
N LEU A 110 4.98 -0.03 -20.91
CA LEU A 110 5.53 -0.33 -22.22
C LEU A 110 4.52 -1.09 -23.10
N LEU A 111 3.77 -2.03 -22.52
CA LEU A 111 2.71 -2.76 -23.21
C LEU A 111 1.61 -1.82 -23.69
N TYR A 112 1.11 -0.94 -22.82
CA TYR A 112 0.06 0.01 -23.20
C TYR A 112 0.56 0.99 -24.26
N ALA A 113 1.81 1.42 -24.18
CA ALA A 113 2.39 2.30 -25.19
C ALA A 113 2.48 1.67 -26.59
N ARG A 114 2.58 0.34 -26.69
CA ARG A 114 2.81 -0.37 -27.95
C ARG A 114 1.60 -1.14 -28.50
N ALA A 115 0.73 -1.64 -27.62
CA ALA A 115 -0.31 -2.60 -27.99
C ALA A 115 -1.73 -2.20 -27.60
N ALA A 116 -1.93 -1.10 -26.84
CA ALA A 116 -3.26 -0.68 -26.46
C ALA A 116 -4.01 0.02 -27.60
N GLN A 117 -5.34 -0.15 -27.61
CA GLN A 117 -6.26 0.53 -28.51
C GLN A 117 -6.83 1.78 -27.84
N LEU A 118 -6.83 2.90 -28.55
CA LEU A 118 -7.38 4.18 -28.08
C LEU A 118 -8.87 4.27 -28.39
N PHE A 119 -9.66 4.78 -27.45
CA PHE A 119 -11.08 5.07 -27.62
C PHE A 119 -11.36 6.54 -27.36
N ASP A 120 -12.25 7.13 -28.15
CA ASP A 120 -12.61 8.54 -28.05
C ASP A 120 -13.39 8.82 -26.77
N ARG A 121 -13.02 9.87 -26.02
CA ARG A 121 -13.62 10.22 -24.72
C ARG A 121 -15.08 10.66 -24.79
N ASP A 122 -15.57 11.06 -25.97
CA ASP A 122 -16.95 11.52 -26.14
C ASP A 122 -17.85 10.44 -26.74
N THR A 123 -17.38 9.75 -27.79
CA THR A 123 -18.18 8.80 -28.59
C THR A 123 -17.96 7.33 -28.22
N ALA A 124 -16.87 7.01 -27.53
CA ALA A 124 -16.39 5.64 -27.27
C ALA A 124 -16.02 4.84 -28.54
N LEU A 125 -15.89 5.50 -29.70
CA LEU A 125 -15.44 4.85 -30.93
C LEU A 125 -13.92 4.67 -30.92
N PRO A 126 -13.39 3.63 -31.59
CA PRO A 126 -11.95 3.43 -31.71
C PRO A 126 -11.31 4.59 -32.48
N VAL A 127 -10.22 5.11 -31.95
CA VAL A 127 -9.40 6.14 -32.61
C VAL A 127 -8.18 5.46 -33.21
N ARG A 128 -8.06 5.51 -34.53
CA ARG A 128 -6.97 4.88 -35.27
C ARG A 128 -6.35 5.86 -36.26
N HIS A 129 -5.10 5.60 -36.63
CA HIS A 129 -4.44 6.32 -37.70
C HIS A 129 -4.88 5.71 -39.04
N ASP A 130 -5.83 6.35 -39.73
CA ASP A 130 -6.27 5.88 -41.04
C ASP A 130 -5.22 6.24 -42.12
N THR A 131 -4.60 5.24 -42.76
CA THR A 131 -3.80 5.39 -43.99
C THR A 131 -4.67 5.22 -45.24
N PRO A 132 -4.25 5.72 -46.41
CA PRO A 132 -4.99 5.52 -47.66
C PRO A 132 -5.38 4.05 -47.93
N GLU A 133 -4.50 3.11 -47.60
CA GLU A 133 -4.72 1.67 -47.75
C GLU A 133 -5.78 1.15 -46.78
N THR A 134 -5.74 1.58 -45.51
CA THR A 134 -6.74 1.17 -44.51
C THR A 134 -8.12 1.73 -44.82
N ILE A 135 -8.20 2.98 -45.32
CA ILE A 135 -9.44 3.60 -45.77
C ILE A 135 -9.99 2.83 -46.96
N TYR A 136 -9.15 2.53 -47.96
CA TYR A 136 -9.55 1.71 -49.11
C TYR A 136 -10.10 0.35 -48.69
N ALA A 137 -9.42 -0.35 -47.77
CA ALA A 137 -9.85 -1.65 -47.28
C ALA A 137 -11.19 -1.58 -46.53
N GLU A 138 -11.40 -0.53 -45.72
CA GLU A 138 -12.67 -0.28 -45.04
C GLU A 138 -13.80 0.01 -46.04
N LEU A 139 -13.55 0.85 -47.04
CA LEU A 139 -14.52 1.14 -48.10
C LEU A 139 -14.89 -0.13 -48.87
N ALA A 140 -13.90 -0.97 -49.19
CA ALA A 140 -14.12 -2.26 -49.84
C ALA A 140 -14.97 -3.19 -48.96
N ALA A 141 -14.66 -3.29 -47.66
CA ALA A 141 -15.41 -4.12 -46.72
C ALA A 141 -16.88 -3.67 -46.55
N ARG A 142 -17.12 -2.36 -46.52
CA ARG A 142 -18.48 -1.79 -46.38
C ARG A 142 -19.33 -1.92 -47.65
N THR A 143 -18.68 -1.99 -48.82
CA THR A 143 -19.34 -2.07 -50.14
C THR A 143 -19.32 -3.48 -50.74
N VAL A 144 -19.05 -4.53 -49.94
CA VAL A 144 -19.11 -5.93 -50.43
C VAL A 144 -20.53 -6.33 -50.86
N GLY A 145 -21.56 -5.84 -50.16
CA GLY A 145 -22.97 -6.20 -50.41
C GLY A 145 -23.72 -5.29 -51.39
N ALA A 146 -23.20 -4.09 -51.69
CA ALA A 146 -23.79 -3.11 -52.59
C ALA A 146 -22.68 -2.21 -53.17
N ASP A 147 -22.84 -1.75 -54.42
CA ASP A 147 -21.90 -0.80 -55.08
C ASP A 147 -22.51 0.61 -55.18
N PRO A 148 -22.72 1.30 -54.03
CA PRO A 148 -23.28 2.64 -54.00
C PRO A 148 -22.29 3.64 -54.62
N ARG A 149 -22.81 4.81 -55.01
CA ARG A 149 -21.95 5.89 -55.49
C ARG A 149 -21.33 6.59 -54.29
N LEU A 150 -20.00 6.56 -54.20
CA LEU A 150 -19.24 7.20 -53.14
C LEU A 150 -18.75 8.58 -53.61
N VAL A 151 -18.85 9.58 -52.73
CA VAL A 151 -18.29 10.92 -52.94
C VAL A 151 -17.25 11.17 -51.84
N ILE A 152 -15.98 11.26 -52.23
CA ILE A 152 -14.89 11.59 -51.31
C ILE A 152 -14.81 13.11 -51.20
N THR A 153 -14.83 13.61 -49.96
CA THR A 153 -14.78 15.03 -49.65
C THR A 153 -13.74 15.34 -48.58
N PHE A 154 -13.28 16.59 -48.55
CA PHE A 154 -12.41 17.12 -47.50
C PHE A 154 -12.97 18.44 -46.96
N PRO A 155 -12.85 18.72 -45.66
CA PRO A 155 -13.40 19.93 -45.05
C PRO A 155 -12.50 21.14 -45.34
N VAL A 156 -13.12 22.29 -45.60
CA VAL A 156 -12.48 23.59 -45.75
C VAL A 156 -13.16 24.58 -44.81
N GLU A 157 -12.39 25.26 -43.97
CA GLU A 157 -12.90 26.28 -43.05
C GLU A 157 -12.79 27.68 -43.65
N LEU A 158 -13.91 28.41 -43.69
CA LEU A 158 -14.00 29.80 -44.12
C LEU A 158 -14.64 30.67 -43.02
N PRO A 159 -14.35 32.00 -42.99
CA PRO A 159 -15.04 32.94 -42.12
C PRO A 159 -16.57 32.90 -42.32
N GLY A 160 -17.37 33.02 -41.25
CA GLY A 160 -18.83 32.93 -41.34
C GLY A 160 -19.50 33.96 -42.25
N GLY A 161 -18.84 35.10 -42.49
CA GLY A 161 -19.32 36.17 -43.38
C GLY A 161 -18.95 36.03 -44.86
N THR A 162 -18.28 34.95 -45.27
CA THR A 162 -17.89 34.75 -46.68
C THR A 162 -19.13 34.53 -47.56
N SER A 163 -19.24 35.33 -48.61
CA SER A 163 -20.34 35.29 -49.58
C SER A 163 -20.22 34.10 -50.53
N ALA A 164 -21.33 33.70 -51.17
CA ALA A 164 -21.34 32.57 -52.11
C ALA A 164 -20.42 32.79 -53.33
N GLU A 165 -20.30 34.03 -53.79
CA GLU A 165 -19.41 34.41 -54.91
C GLU A 165 -17.92 34.25 -54.56
N GLU A 166 -17.54 34.61 -53.33
CA GLU A 166 -16.17 34.43 -52.82
C GLU A 166 -15.81 32.95 -52.65
N VAL A 167 -16.77 32.12 -52.23
CA VAL A 167 -16.61 30.66 -52.16
C VAL A 167 -16.37 30.06 -53.54
N GLU A 168 -17.15 30.47 -54.56
CA GLU A 168 -17.02 29.97 -55.93
C GLU A 168 -15.70 30.40 -56.57
N GLN A 169 -15.29 31.65 -56.39
CA GLN A 169 -13.97 32.13 -56.82
C GLN A 169 -12.83 31.34 -56.17
N TRP A 170 -12.93 31.06 -54.86
CA TRP A 170 -11.92 30.30 -54.14
C TRP A 170 -11.83 28.85 -54.62
N LEU A 171 -12.97 28.18 -54.85
CA LEU A 171 -13.03 26.82 -55.39
C LEU A 171 -12.38 26.75 -56.77
N SER A 172 -12.74 27.68 -57.67
CA SER A 172 -12.18 27.78 -59.02
C SER A 172 -10.68 28.02 -58.98
N ALA A 173 -10.18 28.92 -58.13
CA ALA A 173 -8.75 29.18 -57.96
C ALA A 173 -8.00 27.96 -57.38
N SER A 174 -8.67 27.16 -56.57
CA SER A 174 -8.10 25.95 -55.92
C SER A 174 -8.20 24.68 -56.77
N GLY A 175 -8.83 24.76 -57.95
CA GLY A 175 -9.00 23.65 -58.89
C GLY A 175 -10.17 22.70 -58.57
N PHE A 176 -11.13 23.13 -57.75
CA PHE A 176 -12.32 22.37 -57.40
C PHE A 176 -13.58 23.03 -57.93
N THR A 177 -14.61 22.24 -58.21
CA THR A 177 -15.84 22.73 -58.85
C THR A 177 -17.09 22.47 -58.03
N ARG A 178 -17.01 21.72 -56.93
CA ARG A 178 -18.20 21.26 -56.19
C ARG A 178 -18.00 21.21 -54.68
N VAL A 179 -19.03 21.65 -53.97
CA VAL A 179 -19.25 21.46 -52.54
C VAL A 179 -20.39 20.45 -52.36
N GLN A 180 -20.19 19.46 -51.51
CA GLN A 180 -21.17 18.43 -51.20
C GLN A 180 -22.12 18.87 -50.07
N ALA A 181 -21.60 19.55 -49.05
CA ALA A 181 -22.37 20.03 -47.90
C ALA A 181 -21.70 21.27 -47.28
N GLU A 182 -22.51 22.12 -46.64
CA GLU A 182 -22.08 23.29 -45.87
C GLU A 182 -22.65 23.19 -44.45
N ARG A 183 -21.82 23.48 -43.44
CA ARG A 183 -22.25 23.55 -42.03
C ARG A 183 -21.61 24.75 -41.32
N GLU A 184 -22.34 25.38 -40.42
CA GLU A 184 -21.83 26.47 -39.60
C GLU A 184 -21.46 25.97 -38.21
N VAL A 185 -20.24 26.29 -37.76
CA VAL A 185 -19.70 25.87 -36.46
C VAL A 185 -19.29 27.09 -35.66
N ALA A 186 -19.78 27.19 -34.42
CA ALA A 186 -19.38 28.23 -33.50
C ALA A 186 -17.97 27.94 -32.95
N THR A 187 -17.00 28.81 -33.25
CA THR A 187 -15.65 28.74 -32.65
C THR A 187 -15.44 29.88 -31.65
N PRO A 188 -14.44 29.79 -30.75
CA PRO A 188 -14.11 30.87 -29.80
C PRO A 188 -13.70 32.20 -30.47
N THR A 189 -13.43 32.18 -31.77
CA THR A 189 -12.99 33.31 -32.60
C THR A 189 -14.08 33.88 -33.52
N GLY A 190 -15.32 33.37 -33.43
CA GLY A 190 -16.48 33.77 -34.25
C GLY A 190 -17.14 32.58 -34.96
N PRO A 191 -18.29 32.76 -35.65
CA PRO A 191 -18.87 31.70 -36.48
C PRO A 191 -17.97 31.40 -37.69
N ARG A 192 -17.72 30.12 -37.96
CA ARG A 192 -17.01 29.62 -39.15
C ARG A 192 -17.93 28.76 -39.99
N LYS A 193 -17.80 28.86 -41.32
CA LYS A 193 -18.45 27.96 -42.28
C LYS A 193 -17.48 26.84 -42.65
N ILE A 194 -17.91 25.60 -42.55
CA ILE A 194 -17.16 24.42 -42.99
C ILE A 194 -17.83 23.87 -44.25
N LEU A 195 -17.06 23.83 -45.33
CA LEU A 195 -17.47 23.29 -46.63
C LEU A 195 -16.84 21.92 -46.85
N ASP A 196 -17.63 20.91 -47.17
CA ASP A 196 -17.11 19.61 -47.60
C ASP A 196 -16.93 19.63 -49.13
N VAL A 197 -15.70 19.85 -49.58
CA VAL A 197 -15.34 20.00 -51.00
C VAL A 197 -15.09 18.62 -51.62
N VAL A 198 -15.63 18.38 -52.82
CA VAL A 198 -15.52 17.07 -53.50
C VAL A 198 -14.12 16.89 -54.10
N ALA A 199 -13.43 15.83 -53.69
CA ALA A 199 -12.16 15.40 -54.28
C ALA A 199 -12.36 14.48 -55.50
N ASP A 200 -13.16 13.42 -55.35
CA ASP A 200 -13.56 12.55 -56.47
C ASP A 200 -14.90 11.85 -56.16
N ARG A 201 -15.52 11.29 -57.20
CA ARG A 201 -16.79 10.54 -57.12
C ARG A 201 -16.74 9.31 -58.01
N PHE A 202 -17.03 8.16 -57.45
CA PHE A 202 -16.93 6.89 -58.19
C PHE A 202 -17.76 5.78 -57.57
N ARG A 203 -17.85 4.66 -58.29
CA ARG A 203 -18.35 3.37 -57.78
C ARG A 203 -17.16 2.46 -57.56
N LEU A 204 -17.05 1.88 -56.37
CA LEU A 204 -15.81 1.23 -55.94
C LEU A 204 -15.48 0.00 -56.81
N HIS A 205 -16.51 -0.76 -57.23
CA HIS A 205 -16.32 -1.98 -58.02
C HIS A 205 -15.89 -1.70 -59.46
N ALA A 206 -16.25 -0.52 -59.99
CA ALA A 206 -15.96 -0.12 -61.37
C ALA A 206 -14.70 0.77 -61.51
N THR A 207 -13.95 0.98 -60.43
CA THR A 207 -12.83 1.93 -60.39
C THR A 207 -11.53 1.26 -60.00
N GLU A 208 -10.44 1.57 -60.71
CA GLU A 208 -9.12 1.04 -60.37
C GLU A 208 -8.65 1.52 -59.00
N LYS A 209 -8.04 0.62 -58.23
CA LYS A 209 -7.53 0.91 -56.88
C LYS A 209 -6.62 2.13 -56.83
N VAL A 210 -5.79 2.35 -57.85
CA VAL A 210 -4.84 3.48 -57.93
C VAL A 210 -5.58 4.81 -57.86
N ARG A 211 -6.63 4.99 -58.65
CA ARG A 211 -7.44 6.22 -58.66
C ARG A 211 -8.12 6.49 -57.32
N VAL A 212 -8.61 5.43 -56.66
CA VAL A 212 -9.25 5.55 -55.35
C VAL A 212 -8.25 6.01 -54.30
N ILE A 213 -7.04 5.45 -54.30
CA ILE A 213 -5.96 5.86 -53.38
C ILE A 213 -5.54 7.31 -53.62
N GLU A 214 -5.35 7.73 -54.88
CA GLU A 214 -5.01 9.12 -55.22
C GLU A 214 -6.07 10.12 -54.73
N ALA A 215 -7.36 9.76 -54.85
CA ALA A 215 -8.46 10.58 -54.35
C ALA A 215 -8.44 10.69 -52.82
N ILE A 216 -8.16 9.59 -52.11
CA ILE A 216 -8.02 9.56 -50.64
C ILE A 216 -6.82 10.41 -50.21
N GLU A 217 -5.65 10.23 -50.83
CA GLU A 217 -4.44 11.01 -50.54
C GLU A 217 -4.66 12.51 -50.76
N THR A 218 -5.31 12.88 -51.87
CA THR A 218 -5.59 14.28 -52.20
C THR A 218 -6.50 14.91 -51.14
N ALA A 219 -7.58 14.21 -50.77
CA ALA A 219 -8.52 14.68 -49.77
C ALA A 219 -7.89 14.76 -48.37
N LEU A 220 -7.10 13.77 -47.93
CA LEU A 220 -6.37 13.83 -46.67
C LEU A 220 -5.36 14.98 -46.65
N LYS A 221 -4.61 15.18 -47.74
CA LYS A 221 -3.61 16.25 -47.84
C LYS A 221 -4.24 17.64 -47.76
N ARG A 222 -5.39 17.85 -48.44
CA ARG A 222 -6.06 19.16 -48.48
C ARG A 222 -6.97 19.40 -47.28
N GLY A 223 -7.56 18.37 -46.68
CA GLY A 223 -8.40 18.45 -45.48
C GLY A 223 -7.62 18.47 -44.17
N SER A 224 -6.31 18.78 -44.19
CA SER A 224 -5.43 18.72 -43.01
C SER A 224 -5.49 17.39 -42.25
N GLY A 225 -5.60 16.28 -43.00
CA GLY A 225 -5.72 14.93 -42.46
C GLY A 225 -7.15 14.45 -42.24
N ARG A 226 -8.17 15.20 -42.65
CA ARG A 226 -9.60 14.84 -42.49
C ARG A 226 -10.24 14.54 -43.84
N LEU A 227 -11.08 13.49 -43.87
CA LEU A 227 -11.81 13.07 -45.06
C LEU A 227 -13.21 12.57 -44.65
N ALA A 228 -14.21 12.85 -45.47
CA ALA A 228 -15.55 12.31 -45.32
C ALA A 228 -16.03 11.67 -46.64
N VAL A 229 -16.67 10.52 -46.54
CA VAL A 229 -17.23 9.78 -47.68
C VAL A 229 -18.74 9.79 -47.54
N TYR A 230 -19.41 10.33 -48.55
CA TYR A 230 -20.86 10.32 -48.64
C TYR A 230 -21.30 9.13 -49.49
N GLU A 231 -22.14 8.27 -48.92
CA GLU A 231 -22.82 7.20 -49.63
C GLU A 231 -24.12 7.74 -50.23
N LEU A 232 -24.22 7.74 -51.57
CA LEU A 232 -25.43 8.12 -52.27
C LEU A 232 -26.20 6.85 -52.66
N GLY A 233 -27.42 6.72 -52.12
CA GLY A 233 -28.36 5.66 -52.49
C GLY A 233 -28.69 5.72 -53.98
N SER A 234 -28.86 4.56 -54.60
CA SER A 234 -29.28 4.45 -56.00
C SER A 234 -30.76 4.79 -56.14
N ASP A 235 -31.10 6.07 -56.38
CA ASP A 235 -32.02 6.49 -57.46
C ASP A 235 -32.38 7.99 -57.41
N SER A 236 -32.00 8.71 -58.47
CA SER A 236 -32.86 9.73 -59.10
C SER A 236 -32.29 10.05 -60.48
N ASN A 237 -32.79 9.34 -61.49
CA ASN A 237 -32.66 9.72 -62.89
C ASN A 237 -33.58 10.93 -63.14
N SER A 238 -33.03 12.15 -63.18
CA SER A 238 -33.72 13.29 -63.80
C SER A 238 -32.79 13.91 -64.84
N GLY A 239 -32.93 13.40 -66.07
CA GLY A 239 -32.34 14.00 -67.25
C GLY A 239 -33.00 15.34 -67.60
N ARG A 240 -32.13 16.30 -67.95
CA ARG A 240 -32.28 17.41 -68.92
C ARG A 240 -33.65 18.12 -69.03
N GLY A 241 -33.62 19.43 -68.76
CA GLY A 241 -34.52 20.42 -69.39
C GLY A 241 -34.53 21.79 -68.69
N LEU A 242 -33.97 22.81 -69.34
CA LEU A 242 -34.18 24.26 -69.13
C LEU A 242 -34.79 24.80 -70.45
N PRO A 243 -35.33 26.03 -70.52
CA PRO A 243 -36.38 26.68 -69.70
C PRO A 243 -37.55 27.20 -70.59
N GLY A 244 -38.64 27.71 -70.00
CA GLY A 244 -39.74 28.35 -70.73
C GLY A 244 -40.67 29.17 -69.85
N GLU A 245 -40.97 30.38 -70.32
CA GLU A 245 -41.69 31.52 -69.74
C GLU A 245 -43.20 31.32 -69.47
N GLU A 246 -43.70 32.25 -68.64
CA GLU A 246 -45.05 32.83 -68.59
C GLU A 246 -46.28 31.97 -68.19
N ASP A 247 -46.86 32.37 -67.05
CA ASP A 247 -48.16 33.07 -66.95
C ASP A 247 -49.20 32.55 -65.95
N ALA A 248 -49.90 33.53 -65.36
CA ALA A 248 -51.30 33.52 -64.92
C ALA A 248 -51.75 32.77 -63.64
N THR A 249 -51.82 33.57 -62.56
CA THR A 249 -53.04 33.96 -61.80
C THR A 249 -53.99 32.91 -61.16
N THR A 250 -54.13 33.08 -59.83
CA THR A 250 -55.37 33.07 -59.01
C THR A 250 -56.23 31.78 -58.92
N LYS A 251 -56.41 31.25 -57.70
CA LYS A 251 -57.58 31.53 -56.83
C LYS A 251 -57.54 30.75 -55.51
N LEU A 252 -57.90 31.48 -54.44
CA LEU A 252 -58.38 31.03 -53.14
C LEU A 252 -59.76 30.36 -53.28
N ASP A 253 -60.09 29.46 -52.35
CA ASP A 253 -61.41 29.26 -51.66
C ASP A 253 -61.24 27.97 -50.79
N SER A 254 -61.18 27.97 -49.44
CA SER A 254 -62.25 28.13 -48.43
C SER A 254 -63.52 27.32 -48.78
N ASP A 255 -64.08 26.40 -48.00
CA ASP A 255 -64.16 26.21 -46.55
C ASP A 255 -64.86 24.81 -46.30
N PRO A 256 -65.51 24.46 -45.17
CA PRO A 256 -65.05 23.41 -44.26
C PRO A 256 -66.11 22.31 -43.99
N ASN A 257 -65.80 21.44 -43.03
CA ASN A 257 -66.73 20.68 -42.17
C ASN A 257 -66.97 19.19 -42.47
N SER A 258 -66.19 18.33 -41.82
CA SER A 258 -66.77 17.26 -40.99
C SER A 258 -65.77 16.84 -39.91
N GLY A 259 -66.14 17.11 -38.66
CA GLY A 259 -65.34 16.77 -37.48
C GLY A 259 -65.74 15.42 -36.88
N SER A 260 -64.72 14.61 -36.58
CA SER A 260 -64.75 13.67 -35.46
C SER A 260 -63.32 13.51 -34.95
N GLY A 261 -63.09 13.88 -33.70
CA GLY A 261 -61.77 13.91 -33.08
C GLY A 261 -61.14 12.51 -32.97
N ALA A 262 -59.90 12.41 -33.45
CA ALA A 262 -58.94 11.38 -33.06
C ALA A 262 -57.56 12.04 -32.99
N THR A 263 -56.90 11.81 -31.87
CA THR A 263 -55.58 12.30 -31.46
C THR A 263 -54.52 12.10 -32.55
N TRP A 264 -53.82 13.17 -32.92
CA TRP A 264 -52.72 13.13 -33.88
C TRP A 264 -51.51 12.39 -33.26
N ILE A 265 -51.14 11.26 -33.85
CA ILE A 265 -49.86 10.58 -33.64
C ILE A 265 -48.93 11.05 -34.77
N PRO A 266 -47.75 11.64 -34.51
CA PRO A 266 -46.84 12.03 -35.59
C PRO A 266 -46.33 10.77 -36.31
N GLY A 267 -46.80 10.58 -37.53
CA GLY A 267 -46.28 9.60 -38.48
C GLY A 267 -44.85 9.96 -38.89
N GLN A 268 -43.98 8.95 -38.77
CA GLN A 268 -42.61 8.85 -39.23
C GLN A 268 -42.28 9.68 -40.48
N ALA A 269 -41.47 10.73 -40.30
CA ALA A 269 -40.62 11.25 -41.38
C ALA A 269 -39.50 10.22 -41.63
N ARG A 270 -39.46 9.63 -42.82
CA ARG A 270 -38.27 8.92 -43.30
C ARG A 270 -37.17 9.96 -43.51
N ASN A 271 -36.22 10.02 -42.58
CA ASN A 271 -34.95 10.71 -42.76
C ASN A 271 -34.07 9.87 -43.71
N ASP A 272 -34.22 10.03 -45.03
CA ASP A 272 -33.15 9.64 -45.97
C ASP A 272 -32.08 10.73 -45.95
N SER A 273 -31.28 10.75 -44.88
CA SER A 273 -30.01 11.48 -44.84
C SER A 273 -28.93 10.56 -45.41
N PRO A 274 -28.06 11.02 -46.33
CA PRO A 274 -26.98 10.18 -46.85
C PRO A 274 -26.07 9.71 -45.71
N SER A 275 -25.70 8.43 -45.70
CA SER A 275 -24.75 7.87 -44.74
C SER A 275 -23.37 8.50 -44.95
N ILE A 276 -22.83 9.14 -43.91
CA ILE A 276 -21.52 9.79 -43.95
C ILE A 276 -20.52 8.92 -43.18
N TRP A 277 -19.41 8.57 -43.81
CA TRP A 277 -18.29 7.87 -43.18
C TRP A 277 -17.10 8.81 -43.08
N LYS A 278 -16.69 9.14 -41.87
CA LYS A 278 -15.58 10.07 -41.64
C LYS A 278 -14.30 9.32 -41.27
N PHE A 279 -13.17 9.83 -41.74
CA PHE A 279 -11.84 9.26 -41.54
C PHE A 279 -10.84 10.36 -41.19
N SER A 280 -9.79 10.01 -40.45
CA SER A 280 -8.70 10.97 -40.17
C SER A 280 -7.33 10.35 -39.97
N THR A 281 -6.29 11.08 -40.34
CA THR A 281 -4.90 10.72 -40.07
C THR A 281 -4.46 11.17 -38.67
N GLY A 282 -3.53 10.42 -38.08
CA GLY A 282 -3.12 10.62 -36.69
C GLY A 282 -4.13 10.09 -35.68
N LEU A 283 -3.84 10.26 -34.40
CA LEU A 283 -4.75 9.90 -33.31
C LEU A 283 -5.81 11.00 -33.15
N HIS A 284 -6.74 11.05 -34.10
CA HIS A 284 -7.83 12.01 -34.16
C HIS A 284 -9.16 11.27 -34.32
N CYS A 285 -10.18 11.66 -33.56
CA CYS A 285 -11.53 11.13 -33.74
C CYS A 285 -12.30 12.00 -34.73
N PRO A 286 -12.75 11.47 -35.87
CA PRO A 286 -13.42 12.27 -36.88
C PRO A 286 -14.89 12.61 -36.51
N GLU A 287 -15.45 11.96 -35.49
CA GLU A 287 -16.80 12.25 -35.00
C GLU A 287 -16.82 13.36 -33.93
N SER A 288 -15.90 13.34 -32.97
CA SER A 288 -15.82 14.32 -31.87
C SER A 288 -14.89 15.50 -32.17
N ASP A 289 -14.11 15.43 -33.24
CA ASP A 289 -13.05 16.36 -33.61
C ASP A 289 -11.93 16.51 -32.56
N LEU A 290 -11.76 15.50 -31.70
CA LEU A 290 -10.75 15.49 -30.66
C LEU A 290 -9.44 14.85 -31.15
N ARG A 291 -8.32 15.48 -30.82
CA ARG A 291 -6.97 14.97 -31.08
C ARG A 291 -6.31 14.48 -29.79
N TYR A 292 -5.62 13.36 -29.90
CA TYR A 292 -4.96 12.67 -28.80
C TYR A 292 -3.43 12.65 -29.01
N PRO A 293 -2.65 12.64 -27.92
CA PRO A 293 -1.20 12.53 -27.99
C PRO A 293 -0.75 11.10 -28.32
N ASP A 294 0.48 10.98 -28.84
CA ASP A 294 1.10 9.68 -29.08
C ASP A 294 1.32 8.89 -27.79
N PRO A 295 1.12 7.56 -27.82
CA PRO A 295 1.26 6.72 -26.64
C PRO A 295 2.74 6.56 -26.28
N THR A 296 3.16 7.21 -25.19
CA THR A 296 4.48 7.01 -24.59
C THR A 296 4.35 6.30 -23.24
N PRO A 297 5.35 5.52 -22.77
CA PRO A 297 5.28 4.89 -21.45
C PRO A 297 5.04 5.89 -20.30
N SER A 298 5.50 7.13 -20.46
CA SER A 298 5.25 8.24 -19.52
C SER A 298 3.79 8.63 -19.38
N LEU A 299 2.96 8.45 -20.43
CA LEU A 299 1.51 8.70 -20.39
C LEU A 299 0.82 7.77 -19.41
N PHE A 300 1.31 6.54 -19.31
CA PHE A 300 0.77 5.47 -18.47
C PHE A 300 1.41 5.43 -17.07
N SER A 301 2.21 6.45 -16.71
CA SER A 301 2.93 6.51 -15.43
C SER A 301 2.34 7.56 -14.50
N PHE A 302 1.78 7.12 -13.37
CA PHE A 302 1.34 8.01 -12.29
C PHE A 302 2.50 8.68 -11.53
N ASN A 303 3.75 8.27 -11.80
CA ASN A 303 4.94 8.93 -11.27
C ASN A 303 5.47 10.04 -12.20
N SER A 304 4.98 10.11 -13.44
CA SER A 304 5.33 11.17 -14.39
C SER A 304 4.26 12.25 -14.38
N ALA A 305 4.66 13.52 -14.39
CA ALA A 305 3.71 14.65 -14.50
C ALA A 305 2.88 14.59 -15.80
N TYR A 306 3.39 13.90 -16.83
CA TYR A 306 2.69 13.73 -18.10
C TYR A 306 1.44 12.85 -17.95
N GLY A 307 1.55 11.70 -17.29
CA GLY A 307 0.45 10.74 -17.09
C GLY A 307 -0.34 10.93 -15.79
N ALA A 308 0.27 11.52 -14.75
CA ALA A 308 -0.34 11.64 -13.43
C ALA A 308 -1.51 12.62 -13.39
N CYS A 309 -2.56 12.25 -12.64
CA CYS A 309 -3.66 13.15 -12.34
C CYS A 309 -3.15 14.43 -11.65
N GLU A 310 -3.60 15.59 -12.09
CA GLU A 310 -3.08 16.89 -11.64
C GLU A 310 -3.50 17.23 -10.20
N THR A 311 -4.74 16.87 -9.84
CA THR A 311 -5.29 17.14 -8.50
C THR A 311 -4.57 16.33 -7.42
N CYS A 312 -4.42 15.02 -7.62
CA CYS A 312 -3.78 14.15 -6.63
C CYS A 312 -2.29 13.91 -6.93
N ARG A 313 -1.71 14.50 -7.99
CA ARG A 313 -0.30 14.32 -8.40
C ARG A 313 0.16 12.86 -8.40
N GLY A 314 -0.71 11.96 -8.87
CA GLY A 314 -0.43 10.52 -8.95
C GLY A 314 -0.65 9.72 -7.66
N PHE A 315 -1.15 10.32 -6.57
CA PHE A 315 -1.42 9.58 -5.33
C PHE A 315 -2.74 8.80 -5.34
N GLY A 316 -3.66 9.11 -6.26
CA GLY A 316 -5.01 8.51 -6.33
C GLY A 316 -5.97 8.98 -5.24
N ARG A 317 -5.47 9.71 -4.26
CA ARG A 317 -6.22 10.15 -3.09
C ARG A 317 -5.89 11.58 -2.74
N VAL A 318 -6.86 12.27 -2.16
CA VAL A 318 -6.71 13.62 -1.64
C VAL A 318 -6.84 13.59 -0.12
N ILE A 319 -6.14 14.51 0.53
CA ILE A 319 -6.20 14.63 1.99
C ILE A 319 -7.45 15.46 2.31
N GLY A 320 -8.44 14.83 2.92
CA GLY A 320 -9.68 15.46 3.37
C GLY A 320 -9.78 15.48 4.90
N VAL A 321 -10.75 16.22 5.43
CA VAL A 321 -11.10 16.16 6.85
C VAL A 321 -11.97 14.92 7.09
N ASP A 322 -11.58 14.10 8.06
CA ASP A 322 -12.38 12.97 8.50
C ASP A 322 -13.29 13.39 9.66
N TYR A 323 -14.59 13.50 9.40
CA TYR A 323 -15.55 13.90 10.42
C TYR A 323 -15.77 12.83 11.51
N GLY A 324 -15.40 11.57 11.25
CA GLY A 324 -15.34 10.53 12.29
C GLY A 324 -14.23 10.80 13.31
N LEU A 325 -13.09 11.35 12.86
CA LEU A 325 -12.01 11.79 13.77
C LEU A 325 -12.38 13.06 14.54
N VAL A 326 -13.14 13.95 13.91
CA VAL A 326 -13.60 15.20 14.51
C VAL A 326 -14.68 14.94 15.57
N ILE A 327 -15.55 13.97 15.32
CA ILE A 327 -16.68 13.59 16.17
C ILE A 327 -16.57 12.10 16.51
N PRO A 328 -15.61 11.73 17.38
CA PRO A 328 -15.31 10.32 17.66
C PRO A 328 -16.44 9.65 18.44
N ASP A 329 -17.06 10.37 19.38
CA ASP A 329 -18.15 9.85 20.22
C ASP A 329 -19.48 10.51 19.83
N ASP A 330 -20.31 9.74 19.13
CA ASP A 330 -21.62 10.19 18.65
C ASP A 330 -22.71 10.16 19.73
N LYS A 331 -22.42 9.58 20.91
CA LYS A 331 -23.32 9.59 22.07
C LYS A 331 -23.26 10.91 22.83
N LYS A 332 -22.19 11.70 22.63
CA LYS A 332 -22.06 13.04 23.22
C LYS A 332 -23.02 14.03 22.55
N THR A 333 -23.51 14.95 23.36
CA THR A 333 -24.28 16.11 22.90
C THR A 333 -23.33 17.21 22.43
N LEU A 334 -23.84 18.20 21.68
CA LEU A 334 -23.02 19.35 21.29
C LEU A 334 -22.48 20.10 22.53
N ARG A 335 -23.28 20.20 23.60
CA ARG A 335 -22.87 20.82 24.87
C ARG A 335 -21.80 20.01 25.61
N ALA A 336 -21.89 18.69 25.59
CA ALA A 336 -20.91 17.79 26.21
C ALA A 336 -19.60 17.65 25.38
N GLY A 337 -19.45 18.46 24.32
CA GLY A 337 -18.24 18.52 23.53
C GLY A 337 -18.10 17.37 22.53
N ALA A 338 -19.18 17.05 21.78
CA ALA A 338 -19.13 16.06 20.71
C ALA A 338 -18.02 16.35 19.66
N ILE A 339 -17.75 17.63 19.39
CA ILE A 339 -16.73 18.07 18.42
C ILE A 339 -15.39 18.23 19.12
N LYS A 340 -14.52 17.22 19.00
CA LYS A 340 -13.25 17.12 19.75
C LYS A 340 -12.25 18.22 19.41
N THR A 341 -12.25 18.70 18.17
CA THR A 341 -11.26 19.67 17.66
C THR A 341 -11.27 21.01 18.39
N ILE A 342 -12.44 21.42 18.88
CA ILE A 342 -12.67 22.73 19.53
C ILE A 342 -12.75 22.62 21.07
N GLN A 343 -12.50 21.43 21.65
CA GLN A 343 -12.50 21.24 23.12
C GLN A 343 -11.19 21.62 23.81
N THR A 344 -10.18 22.06 23.07
CA THR A 344 -8.92 22.48 23.68
C THR A 344 -9.03 23.91 24.21
N PRO A 345 -8.26 24.28 25.26
CA PRO A 345 -8.30 25.64 25.82
C PRO A 345 -8.10 26.74 24.77
N ALA A 346 -7.28 26.45 23.74
CA ALA A 346 -6.98 27.37 22.64
C ALA A 346 -8.15 27.64 21.68
N TRP A 347 -9.19 26.80 21.67
CA TRP A 347 -10.33 26.91 20.74
C TRP A 347 -11.69 26.94 21.46
N SER A 348 -11.69 27.24 22.77
CA SER A 348 -12.90 27.35 23.59
C SER A 348 -13.92 28.35 23.03
N GLU A 349 -13.46 29.47 22.47
CA GLU A 349 -14.30 30.47 21.80
C GLU A 349 -15.13 29.87 20.65
N ALA A 350 -14.57 28.93 19.89
CA ALA A 350 -15.30 28.26 18.80
C ALA A 350 -16.43 27.35 19.32
N GLN A 351 -16.25 26.74 20.50
CA GLN A 351 -17.30 25.99 21.17
C GLN A 351 -18.41 26.93 21.66
N ASP A 352 -18.06 28.10 22.20
CA ASP A 352 -19.03 29.09 22.66
C ASP A 352 -19.84 29.67 21.49
N ASP A 353 -19.18 29.97 20.36
CA ASP A 353 -19.83 30.42 19.12
C ASP A 353 -20.82 29.37 18.58
N LEU A 354 -20.41 28.09 18.58
CA LEU A 354 -21.29 26.99 18.20
C LEU A 354 -22.54 26.95 19.10
N MET A 355 -22.37 27.07 20.42
CA MET A 355 -23.51 27.07 21.36
C MET A 355 -24.45 28.26 21.14
N ARG A 356 -23.90 29.45 20.91
CA ARG A 356 -24.65 30.69 20.70
C ARG A 356 -25.46 30.65 19.41
N HIS A 357 -24.84 30.24 18.31
CA HIS A 357 -25.52 30.17 17.02
C HIS A 357 -26.46 28.97 16.93
N ALA A 358 -26.17 27.86 17.60
CA ALA A 358 -27.09 26.72 17.67
C ALA A 358 -28.40 27.11 18.35
N GLU A 359 -28.36 27.94 19.40
CA GLU A 359 -29.55 28.48 20.06
C GLU A 359 -30.37 29.35 19.11
N ALA A 360 -29.72 30.29 18.41
CA ALA A 360 -30.38 31.17 17.46
C ALA A 360 -31.00 30.42 16.26
N ALA A 361 -30.39 29.32 15.84
CA ALA A 361 -30.84 28.51 14.71
C ALA A 361 -31.79 27.36 15.10
N GLY A 362 -32.12 27.20 16.39
CA GLY A 362 -33.00 26.13 16.87
C GLY A 362 -32.40 24.73 16.79
N ILE A 363 -31.07 24.61 16.81
CA ILE A 363 -30.37 23.32 16.76
C ILE A 363 -30.31 22.71 18.18
N PRO A 364 -30.74 21.46 18.37
CA PRO A 364 -30.70 20.80 19.68
C PRO A 364 -29.27 20.67 20.23
N ARG A 365 -29.01 21.24 21.41
CA ARG A 365 -27.68 21.26 22.06
C ARG A 365 -27.45 20.07 22.99
N ASP A 366 -28.53 19.54 23.54
CA ASP A 366 -28.55 18.49 24.58
C ASP A 366 -29.03 17.14 24.03
N THR A 367 -29.20 17.04 22.71
CA THR A 367 -29.48 15.79 22.00
C THR A 367 -28.15 15.14 21.58
N PRO A 368 -27.96 13.83 21.80
CA PRO A 368 -26.79 13.11 21.30
C PRO A 368 -26.62 13.26 19.79
N TRP A 369 -25.38 13.33 19.30
CA TRP A 369 -25.07 13.54 17.88
C TRP A 369 -25.76 12.52 16.95
N TYR A 370 -25.83 11.24 17.34
CA TYR A 370 -26.51 10.21 16.54
C TYR A 370 -28.02 10.43 16.35
N LYS A 371 -28.67 11.18 17.26
CA LYS A 371 -30.11 11.50 17.18
C LYS A 371 -30.41 12.79 16.41
N LEU A 372 -29.39 13.57 16.03
CA LEU A 372 -29.57 14.76 15.21
C LEU A 372 -29.99 14.35 13.78
N THR A 373 -30.86 15.15 13.17
CA THR A 373 -31.22 15.00 11.75
C THR A 373 -30.05 15.34 10.84
N GLU A 374 -30.05 14.83 9.60
CA GLU A 374 -28.97 15.13 8.65
C GLU A 374 -28.85 16.62 8.33
N ASP A 375 -29.95 17.37 8.28
CA ASP A 375 -29.91 18.83 8.11
C ASP A 375 -29.26 19.55 9.30
N GLN A 376 -29.52 19.08 10.53
CA GLN A 376 -28.87 19.62 11.73
C GLN A 376 -27.37 19.31 11.75
N LYS A 377 -26.97 18.08 11.40
CA LYS A 377 -25.55 17.71 11.26
C LYS A 377 -24.87 18.55 10.17
N ASN A 378 -25.54 18.72 9.04
CA ASN A 378 -25.08 19.51 7.91
C ASN A 378 -24.87 20.99 8.32
N TRP A 379 -25.79 21.56 9.10
CA TRP A 379 -25.64 22.92 9.64
C TRP A 379 -24.42 23.04 10.56
N VAL A 380 -24.16 22.06 11.42
CA VAL A 380 -22.98 22.07 12.29
C VAL A 380 -21.68 21.99 11.46
N ILE A 381 -21.65 21.12 10.45
CA ILE A 381 -20.47 20.86 9.62
C ILE A 381 -20.21 22.00 8.62
N ASN A 382 -21.19 22.34 7.80
CA ASN A 382 -21.05 23.30 6.70
C ASN A 382 -21.42 24.74 7.09
N GLY A 383 -21.98 24.94 8.28
CA GLY A 383 -22.36 26.26 8.79
C GLY A 383 -23.73 26.71 8.31
N THR A 384 -24.02 27.99 8.54
CA THR A 384 -25.28 28.62 8.10
C THR A 384 -25.33 28.70 6.56
N PRO A 385 -26.45 28.30 5.90
CA PRO A 385 -26.61 28.47 4.47
C PRO A 385 -26.45 29.94 4.05
N GLY A 386 -25.72 30.19 2.95
CA GLY A 386 -25.47 31.57 2.47
C GLY A 386 -24.48 32.39 3.30
N PHE A 387 -23.58 31.74 4.04
CA PHE A 387 -22.50 32.39 4.79
C PHE A 387 -21.73 33.42 3.93
N LYS A 388 -21.64 34.66 4.42
CA LYS A 388 -20.83 35.72 3.78
C LYS A 388 -19.47 35.84 4.46
N GLU A 389 -18.39 35.84 3.67
CA GLU A 389 -17.03 36.00 4.19
C GLU A 389 -16.90 37.29 5.02
N GLY A 390 -16.31 37.19 6.22
CA GLY A 390 -16.17 38.30 7.17
C GLY A 390 -17.23 38.38 8.29
N ASN A 391 -18.34 37.64 8.21
CA ASN A 391 -19.42 37.67 9.21
C ASN A 391 -19.36 36.53 10.25
N TRP A 392 -18.17 36.11 10.67
CA TRP A 392 -17.98 35.02 11.64
C TRP A 392 -18.63 35.29 13.01
N ASN A 393 -18.76 36.56 13.42
CA ASN A 393 -19.46 36.97 14.65
C ASN A 393 -21.00 36.85 14.58
N LYS A 394 -21.57 36.81 13.37
CA LYS A 394 -23.03 36.88 13.15
C LYS A 394 -23.61 35.58 12.62
N GLN A 395 -22.80 34.74 11.99
CA GLN A 395 -23.22 33.50 11.35
C GLN A 395 -22.30 32.36 11.76
N TRP A 396 -22.87 31.19 12.02
CA TRP A 396 -22.08 29.99 12.26
C TRP A 396 -21.31 29.63 10.99
N TYR A 397 -19.98 29.70 11.07
CA TYR A 397 -19.09 29.44 9.94
C TYR A 397 -18.99 27.96 9.59
N GLY A 398 -19.25 27.06 10.54
CA GLY A 398 -19.20 25.61 10.33
C GLY A 398 -17.80 25.02 10.52
N ILE A 399 -17.76 23.77 10.98
CA ILE A 399 -16.50 23.05 11.22
C ILE A 399 -15.66 22.89 9.94
N ARG A 400 -16.30 22.76 8.76
CA ARG A 400 -15.58 22.70 7.48
C ARG A 400 -14.75 23.95 7.24
N ARG A 401 -15.32 25.14 7.48
CA ARG A 401 -14.61 26.42 7.31
C ARG A 401 -13.56 26.64 8.39
N PHE A 402 -13.77 26.12 9.60
CA PHE A 402 -12.74 26.08 10.64
C PHE A 402 -11.49 25.33 10.15
N PHE A 403 -11.65 24.18 9.50
CA PHE A 403 -10.51 23.47 8.91
C PHE A 403 -9.86 24.22 7.75
N VAL A 404 -10.64 24.86 6.87
CA VAL A 404 -10.08 25.74 5.81
C VAL A 404 -9.24 26.88 6.42
N TYR A 405 -9.71 27.48 7.51
CA TYR A 405 -8.95 28.49 8.26
C TYR A 405 -7.64 27.91 8.80
N LEU A 406 -7.66 26.73 9.44
CA LEU A 406 -6.45 26.06 9.93
C LEU A 406 -5.47 25.74 8.79
N GLU A 407 -5.97 25.36 7.62
CA GLU A 407 -5.15 25.08 6.44
C GLU A 407 -4.41 26.31 5.92
N SER A 408 -5.04 27.50 5.97
CA SER A 408 -4.37 28.77 5.67
C SER A 408 -3.20 29.08 6.63
N LYS A 409 -3.21 28.49 7.84
CA LYS A 409 -2.17 28.61 8.87
C LYS A 409 -1.25 27.39 8.94
N SER A 410 -1.25 26.55 7.91
CA SER A 410 -0.43 25.33 7.82
C SER A 410 1.09 25.59 7.81
N TYR A 411 1.55 26.84 7.68
CA TYR A 411 2.95 27.20 7.88
C TYR A 411 3.41 27.05 9.34
N LYS A 412 2.48 27.03 10.32
CA LYS A 412 2.80 26.80 11.74
C LYS A 412 2.87 25.30 12.06
N MET A 413 3.98 24.86 12.65
CA MET A 413 4.22 23.43 12.98
C MET A 413 3.12 22.79 13.83
N HIS A 414 2.68 23.44 14.92
CA HIS A 414 1.62 22.88 15.78
C HIS A 414 0.26 22.75 15.06
N ILE A 415 -0.03 23.62 14.09
CA ILE A 415 -1.24 23.52 13.25
C ILE A 415 -1.14 22.34 12.29
N ARG A 416 0.04 22.09 11.69
CA ARG A 416 0.26 20.88 10.86
C ARG A 416 0.04 19.61 11.64
N VAL A 417 0.56 19.54 12.87
CA VAL A 417 0.39 18.40 13.78
C VAL A 417 -1.07 18.24 14.21
N LEU A 418 -1.82 19.34 14.37
CA LEU A 418 -3.25 19.28 14.66
C LEU A 418 -4.02 18.75 13.44
N LEU A 419 -3.79 19.31 12.25
CA LEU A 419 -4.44 18.89 11.01
C LEU A 419 -4.18 17.42 10.71
N SER A 420 -2.96 16.91 10.92
CA SER A 420 -2.64 15.51 10.66
C SER A 420 -3.44 14.53 11.51
N LYS A 421 -3.99 14.95 12.66
CA LYS A 421 -4.82 14.10 13.54
C LYS A 421 -6.27 13.94 13.08
N TYR A 422 -6.75 14.80 12.17
CA TYR A 422 -8.15 14.84 11.73
C TYR A 422 -8.30 14.70 10.22
N ARG A 423 -7.22 14.27 9.56
CA ARG A 423 -7.17 14.10 8.11
C ARG A 423 -7.18 12.63 7.77
N SER A 424 -8.03 12.24 6.84
CA SER A 424 -7.98 10.93 6.20
C SER A 424 -7.79 11.09 4.70
N TYR A 425 -7.42 9.98 4.06
CA TYR A 425 -7.25 9.96 2.62
C TYR A 425 -8.53 9.46 1.98
N THR A 426 -9.13 10.27 1.13
CA THR A 426 -10.30 9.91 0.33
C THR A 426 -9.91 9.70 -1.13
N PRO A 427 -10.60 8.82 -1.88
CA PRO A 427 -10.36 8.67 -3.32
C PRO A 427 -10.46 10.01 -4.04
N CYS A 428 -9.52 10.29 -4.92
CA CYS A 428 -9.49 11.54 -5.68
C CYS A 428 -10.70 11.60 -6.62
N GLU A 429 -11.56 12.59 -6.46
CA GLU A 429 -12.78 12.77 -7.28
C GLU A 429 -12.46 12.98 -8.77
N THR A 430 -11.36 13.69 -9.09
CA THR A 430 -10.96 14.00 -10.47
C THR A 430 -10.57 12.76 -11.27
N CYS A 431 -9.86 11.81 -10.67
CA CYS A 431 -9.43 10.57 -11.36
C CYS A 431 -10.19 9.33 -10.90
N GLY A 432 -11.16 9.47 -9.99
CA GLY A 432 -11.88 8.34 -9.39
C GLY A 432 -10.99 7.34 -8.65
N GLY A 433 -9.81 7.76 -8.18
CA GLY A 433 -8.82 6.84 -7.59
C GLY A 433 -7.74 6.32 -8.55
N ALA A 434 -7.89 6.52 -9.86
CA ALA A 434 -7.05 5.88 -10.86
C ALA A 434 -5.61 6.40 -11.00
N ARG A 435 -5.26 7.48 -10.28
CA ARG A 435 -3.93 8.13 -10.26
C ARG A 435 -3.47 8.76 -11.58
N LEU A 436 -4.14 8.46 -12.69
CA LEU A 436 -3.80 8.87 -14.04
C LEU A 436 -4.76 9.94 -14.58
N LYS A 437 -4.33 10.64 -15.64
CA LYS A 437 -5.21 11.51 -16.45
C LYS A 437 -6.17 10.68 -17.30
N THR A 438 -7.30 11.27 -17.66
CA THR A 438 -8.31 10.63 -18.52
C THR A 438 -7.72 10.13 -19.83
N ASP A 439 -6.80 10.88 -20.44
CA ASP A 439 -6.14 10.53 -21.70
C ASP A 439 -5.36 9.20 -21.64
N ALA A 440 -4.90 8.78 -20.45
CA ALA A 440 -4.25 7.47 -20.26
C ALA A 440 -5.28 6.36 -20.01
N LEU A 441 -6.46 6.69 -19.47
CA LEU A 441 -7.48 5.74 -19.03
C LEU A 441 -8.40 5.27 -20.16
N ILE A 442 -8.39 5.96 -21.29
CA ILE A 442 -9.17 5.64 -22.49
C ILE A 442 -8.47 4.62 -23.43
N TRP A 443 -7.26 4.17 -23.08
CA TRP A 443 -6.54 3.10 -23.78
C TRP A 443 -6.88 1.74 -23.18
N ARG A 444 -7.07 0.71 -24.03
CA ARG A 444 -7.44 -0.64 -23.59
C ARG A 444 -6.63 -1.74 -24.27
N VAL A 445 -6.31 -2.81 -23.54
CA VAL A 445 -5.58 -3.99 -24.05
C VAL A 445 -6.49 -5.22 -24.02
N GLY A 446 -6.42 -6.06 -25.06
CA GLY A 446 -7.11 -7.34 -25.15
C GLY A 446 -8.48 -7.30 -25.83
N GLY A 447 -9.07 -8.48 -26.04
CA GLY A 447 -10.41 -8.63 -26.60
C GLY A 447 -11.52 -8.53 -25.56
N LYS A 448 -12.77 -8.35 -26.00
CA LYS A 448 -13.95 -8.41 -25.12
C LYS A 448 -14.11 -9.79 -24.42
N PRO A 449 -13.98 -10.94 -25.12
CA PRO A 449 -14.16 -12.24 -24.49
C PRO A 449 -13.17 -12.52 -23.36
N ASP A 450 -11.93 -12.05 -23.51
CA ASP A 450 -10.88 -12.25 -22.50
C ASP A 450 -11.08 -11.34 -21.29
N ALA A 451 -11.51 -10.09 -21.53
CA ALA A 451 -11.86 -9.15 -20.46
C ALA A 451 -13.06 -9.65 -19.63
N ASP A 452 -14.13 -10.13 -20.28
CA ASP A 452 -15.36 -10.58 -19.61
C ASP A 452 -15.14 -11.83 -18.74
N LYS A 453 -14.17 -12.69 -19.10
CA LYS A 453 -13.81 -13.86 -18.30
C LYS A 453 -13.21 -13.51 -16.94
N VAL A 454 -12.49 -12.39 -16.84
CA VAL A 454 -11.72 -12.02 -15.63
C VAL A 454 -12.37 -10.89 -14.83
N LEU A 455 -13.11 -10.00 -15.49
CA LEU A 455 -13.77 -8.86 -14.87
C LEU A 455 -15.18 -8.67 -15.42
N ALA A 456 -16.17 -8.74 -14.52
CA ALA A 456 -17.57 -8.50 -14.87
C ALA A 456 -17.74 -7.10 -15.51
N PRO A 457 -18.52 -6.95 -16.59
CA PRO A 457 -18.71 -5.68 -17.28
C PRO A 457 -19.13 -4.54 -16.35
N GLU A 458 -20.04 -4.79 -15.39
CA GLU A 458 -20.54 -3.76 -14.47
C GLU A 458 -19.44 -3.21 -13.53
N LYS A 459 -18.38 -4.00 -13.30
CA LYS A 459 -17.25 -3.65 -12.42
C LYS A 459 -16.12 -2.93 -13.13
N ARG A 460 -16.19 -2.76 -14.46
CA ARG A 460 -15.18 -2.03 -15.23
C ARG A 460 -15.15 -0.56 -14.80
N PHE A 461 -13.95 -0.03 -14.69
CA PHE A 461 -13.74 1.34 -14.28
C PHE A 461 -14.27 2.32 -15.32
N MET A 462 -15.10 3.27 -14.87
CA MET A 462 -15.57 4.38 -15.69
C MET A 462 -14.64 5.58 -15.48
N PRO A 463 -13.83 5.98 -16.49
CA PRO A 463 -12.98 7.16 -16.37
C PRO A 463 -13.80 8.41 -16.07
N ARG A 464 -13.23 9.34 -15.29
CA ARG A 464 -13.87 10.64 -15.06
C ARG A 464 -13.57 11.57 -16.23
N GLY A 465 -14.54 12.38 -16.64
CA GLY A 465 -14.40 13.32 -17.75
C GLY A 465 -14.68 12.75 -19.15
N VAL A 466 -15.19 11.52 -19.25
CA VAL A 466 -15.73 10.94 -20.50
C VAL A 466 -17.25 11.15 -20.57
N LYS A 467 -17.82 11.17 -21.78
CA LYS A 467 -19.29 11.20 -22.00
C LYS A 467 -19.89 9.80 -22.21
N TRP A 468 -19.13 8.76 -21.90
CA TRP A 468 -19.55 7.37 -22.08
C TRP A 468 -20.73 7.01 -21.17
N THR A 469 -21.66 6.26 -21.73
CA THR A 469 -22.68 5.54 -20.98
C THR A 469 -22.12 4.20 -20.47
N ARG A 470 -22.75 3.63 -19.44
CA ARG A 470 -22.36 2.31 -18.92
C ARG A 470 -22.43 1.23 -20.00
N ALA A 471 -23.50 1.23 -20.81
CA ALA A 471 -23.69 0.30 -21.92
C ALA A 471 -22.57 0.40 -22.97
N GLN A 472 -22.10 1.61 -23.28
CA GLN A 472 -20.95 1.79 -24.18
C GLN A 472 -19.68 1.16 -23.61
N LEU A 473 -19.34 1.44 -22.34
CA LEU A 473 -18.14 0.88 -21.68
C LEU A 473 -18.16 -0.66 -21.61
N GLU A 474 -19.32 -1.25 -21.36
CA GLU A 474 -19.52 -2.70 -21.32
C GLU A 474 -19.44 -3.33 -22.73
N ALA A 475 -19.74 -2.56 -23.77
CA ALA A 475 -19.56 -2.98 -25.16
C ALA A 475 -18.09 -2.96 -25.60
N LEU A 476 -17.24 -2.09 -25.03
CA LEU A 476 -15.84 -1.93 -25.43
C LEU A 476 -15.00 -3.22 -25.23
N PRO A 477 -14.03 -3.48 -26.12
CA PRO A 477 -13.08 -4.57 -25.94
C PRO A 477 -12.00 -4.21 -24.91
N GLY A 478 -11.38 -5.25 -24.34
CA GLY A 478 -10.19 -5.12 -23.51
C GLY A 478 -10.42 -4.40 -22.18
N LEU A 479 -9.32 -4.10 -21.49
CA LEU A 479 -9.29 -3.49 -20.16
C LEU A 479 -8.37 -2.26 -20.13
N SER A 480 -8.73 -1.24 -19.36
CA SER A 480 -7.86 -0.08 -19.12
C SER A 480 -6.72 -0.44 -18.16
N LEU A 481 -5.66 0.38 -18.13
CA LEU A 481 -4.54 0.13 -17.21
C LEU A 481 -5.02 0.09 -15.75
N HIS A 482 -5.96 0.96 -15.38
CA HIS A 482 -6.50 0.97 -14.02
C HIS A 482 -7.29 -0.31 -13.69
N ASP A 483 -8.02 -0.87 -14.65
CA ASP A 483 -8.71 -2.16 -14.47
C ASP A 483 -7.70 -3.27 -14.14
N LEU A 484 -6.56 -3.32 -14.85
CA LEU A 484 -5.50 -4.30 -14.57
C LEU A 484 -4.85 -4.06 -13.20
N MET A 485 -4.63 -2.80 -12.83
CA MET A 485 -4.00 -2.42 -11.57
C MET A 485 -4.84 -2.75 -10.34
N MET A 486 -6.17 -2.70 -10.47
CA MET A 486 -7.12 -3.02 -9.39
C MET A 486 -7.53 -4.49 -9.34
N MET A 487 -7.21 -5.27 -10.37
CA MET A 487 -7.50 -6.69 -10.42
C MET A 487 -6.55 -7.48 -9.51
N PRO A 488 -7.05 -8.50 -8.78
CA PRO A 488 -6.18 -9.48 -8.13
C PRO A 488 -5.20 -10.12 -9.12
N ILE A 489 -3.95 -10.32 -8.69
CA ILE A 489 -2.85 -10.84 -9.51
C ILE A 489 -3.18 -12.22 -10.10
N ASP A 490 -3.94 -13.07 -9.40
CA ASP A 490 -4.35 -14.40 -9.90
C ASP A 490 -5.26 -14.30 -11.14
N LYS A 491 -6.19 -13.35 -11.14
CA LYS A 491 -7.05 -13.04 -12.30
C LYS A 491 -6.28 -12.33 -13.39
N LEU A 492 -5.37 -11.44 -13.02
CA LEU A 492 -4.49 -10.76 -13.98
C LEU A 492 -3.61 -11.77 -14.72
N ARG A 493 -3.09 -12.78 -14.02
CA ARG A 493 -2.36 -13.89 -14.64
C ARG A 493 -3.23 -14.63 -15.65
N ARG A 494 -4.46 -15.01 -15.27
CA ARG A 494 -5.42 -15.67 -16.19
C ARG A 494 -5.72 -14.83 -17.43
N PHE A 495 -5.81 -13.52 -17.26
CA PHE A 495 -5.98 -12.58 -18.38
C PHE A 495 -4.79 -12.67 -19.34
N PHE A 496 -3.56 -12.56 -18.85
CA PHE A 496 -2.35 -12.64 -19.68
C PHE A 496 -2.08 -14.03 -20.26
N ASP A 497 -2.49 -15.10 -19.59
CA ASP A 497 -2.41 -16.48 -20.11
C ASP A 497 -3.39 -16.69 -21.27
N ALA A 498 -4.55 -16.04 -21.25
CA ALA A 498 -5.55 -16.10 -22.33
C ALA A 498 -5.21 -15.20 -23.53
N LEU A 499 -4.49 -14.09 -23.31
CA LEU A 499 -4.09 -13.20 -24.39
C LEU A 499 -3.12 -13.89 -25.36
N THR A 500 -3.46 -13.94 -26.65
CA THR A 500 -2.49 -14.38 -27.67
C THR A 500 -1.70 -13.16 -28.16
N PRO A 501 -0.36 -13.22 -28.31
CA PRO A 501 0.44 -12.09 -28.81
C PRO A 501 -0.04 -11.54 -30.16
N GLN A 502 -0.64 -12.41 -30.99
CA GLN A 502 -1.22 -12.09 -32.30
C GLN A 502 -2.59 -11.41 -32.23
N LEU A 503 -3.30 -11.47 -31.09
CA LEU A 503 -4.61 -10.83 -30.87
C LEU A 503 -4.47 -9.42 -30.25
N THR A 504 -3.29 -9.10 -29.69
CA THR A 504 -2.96 -7.77 -29.17
C THR A 504 -2.20 -6.90 -30.17
N SER A 505 -1.88 -7.41 -31.36
CA SER A 505 -1.27 -6.62 -32.42
C SER A 505 -2.30 -5.68 -33.04
N ALA A 506 -2.47 -4.55 -32.37
CA ALA A 506 -2.91 -3.32 -33.01
C ALA A 506 -2.03 -2.97 -34.25
N ALA A 507 -0.88 -3.61 -34.47
CA ALA A 507 -0.08 -3.49 -35.69
C ALA A 507 -0.86 -3.82 -36.99
N SER A 508 -2.01 -4.49 -36.91
CA SER A 508 -2.90 -4.65 -38.07
C SER A 508 -3.92 -3.51 -38.26
N LEU A 509 -4.16 -2.66 -37.26
CA LEU A 509 -5.21 -1.63 -37.24
C LEU A 509 -4.70 -0.20 -36.99
N SER A 510 -3.47 -0.01 -36.49
CA SER A 510 -2.86 1.29 -36.20
C SER A 510 -2.01 1.86 -37.36
N GLY A 511 -1.95 1.18 -38.50
CA GLY A 511 -1.21 1.65 -39.68
C GLY A 511 0.33 1.65 -39.52
N PHE A 512 0.85 1.38 -38.32
CA PHE A 512 2.26 1.08 -38.11
C PHE A 512 2.48 -0.37 -38.48
N ALA A 513 3.01 -0.60 -39.68
CA ALA A 513 3.56 -1.87 -40.11
C ALA A 513 4.74 -2.24 -39.17
N GLY A 514 4.43 -2.79 -38.01
CA GLY A 514 5.40 -3.36 -37.11
C GLY A 514 5.99 -4.59 -37.79
N GLY A 515 7.23 -4.46 -38.28
CA GLY A 515 7.97 -5.60 -38.83
C GLY A 515 8.11 -6.73 -37.81
N ASP A 516 8.63 -7.87 -38.26
CA ASP A 516 8.83 -9.08 -37.43
C ASP A 516 9.50 -8.77 -36.06
N GLY A 517 10.37 -7.75 -36.01
CA GLY A 517 11.03 -7.28 -34.80
C GLY A 517 10.11 -6.69 -33.70
N GLU A 518 9.05 -5.95 -34.04
CA GLU A 518 8.11 -5.42 -33.03
C GLU A 518 7.25 -6.53 -32.42
N THR A 519 6.82 -7.48 -33.27
CA THR A 519 6.09 -8.67 -32.82
C THR A 519 6.96 -9.53 -31.88
N GLN A 520 8.24 -9.69 -32.20
CA GLN A 520 9.20 -10.37 -31.31
C GLN A 520 9.41 -9.63 -29.99
N ALA A 521 9.55 -8.29 -30.02
CA ALA A 521 9.71 -7.49 -28.81
C ALA A 521 8.48 -7.55 -27.89
N LEU A 522 7.27 -7.52 -28.48
CA LEU A 522 6.03 -7.72 -27.72
C LEU A 522 5.96 -9.13 -27.12
N LYS A 523 6.35 -10.17 -27.86
CA LYS A 523 6.39 -11.53 -27.31
C LYS A 523 7.28 -11.63 -26.07
N LEU A 524 8.50 -11.08 -26.13
CA LEU A 524 9.41 -11.05 -24.98
C LEU A 524 8.79 -10.31 -23.78
N LEU A 525 8.12 -9.20 -24.03
CA LEU A 525 7.42 -8.43 -22.99
C LEU A 525 6.27 -9.24 -22.34
N PHE A 526 5.48 -9.95 -23.14
CA PHE A 526 4.41 -10.81 -22.63
C PHE A 526 4.96 -11.98 -21.80
N ASP A 527 6.02 -12.62 -22.28
CA ASP A 527 6.65 -13.74 -21.58
C ASP A 527 7.23 -13.29 -20.23
N GLU A 528 7.81 -12.09 -20.15
CA GLU A 528 8.31 -11.49 -18.91
C GLU A 528 7.17 -11.16 -17.93
N ILE A 529 6.08 -10.54 -18.41
CA ILE A 529 4.89 -10.25 -17.58
C ILE A 529 4.29 -11.54 -17.02
N ARG A 530 4.10 -12.56 -17.85
CA ARG A 530 3.56 -13.86 -17.41
C ARG A 530 4.45 -14.54 -16.38
N THR A 531 5.76 -14.52 -16.60
CA THR A 531 6.74 -15.12 -15.70
C THR A 531 6.70 -14.47 -14.32
N ARG A 532 6.69 -13.12 -14.27
CA ARG A 532 6.56 -12.39 -12.99
C ARG A 532 5.23 -12.62 -12.30
N LEU A 533 4.11 -12.58 -13.03
CA LEU A 533 2.78 -12.87 -12.47
C LEU A 533 2.70 -14.30 -11.94
N LYS A 534 3.33 -15.27 -12.62
CA LYS A 534 3.45 -16.64 -12.16
C LYS A 534 4.21 -16.72 -10.84
N TYR A 535 5.39 -16.09 -10.73
CA TYR A 535 6.16 -16.10 -9.48
C TYR A 535 5.37 -15.50 -8.30
N LEU A 536 4.65 -14.39 -8.52
CA LEU A 536 3.77 -13.80 -7.50
C LEU A 536 2.64 -14.75 -7.06
N CYS A 537 2.05 -15.49 -8.00
CA CYS A 537 1.05 -16.51 -7.67
C CYS A 537 1.67 -17.70 -6.94
N ASP A 538 2.84 -18.16 -7.40
CA ASP A 538 3.55 -19.32 -6.86
C ASP A 538 3.93 -19.10 -5.39
N VAL A 539 4.35 -17.88 -4.99
CA VAL A 539 4.63 -17.56 -3.57
C VAL A 539 3.37 -17.23 -2.76
N GLY A 540 2.18 -17.24 -3.36
CA GLY A 540 0.90 -17.11 -2.64
C GLY A 540 0.39 -15.69 -2.41
N ILE A 541 0.86 -14.68 -3.15
CA ILE A 541 0.36 -13.30 -3.06
C ILE A 541 -0.58 -12.92 -4.22
N GLY A 542 -1.19 -13.93 -4.86
CA GLY A 542 -2.12 -13.74 -5.98
C GLY A 542 -3.39 -12.94 -5.63
N TYR A 543 -3.76 -12.86 -4.35
CA TYR A 543 -4.92 -12.08 -3.88
C TYR A 543 -4.67 -10.56 -3.87
N LEU A 544 -3.41 -10.12 -3.90
CA LEU A 544 -3.06 -8.70 -3.91
C LEU A 544 -3.36 -8.07 -5.28
N THR A 545 -3.59 -6.76 -5.29
CA THR A 545 -3.71 -5.95 -6.51
C THR A 545 -2.40 -5.19 -6.75
N LEU A 546 -2.10 -4.87 -8.01
CA LEU A 546 -0.89 -4.11 -8.33
C LEU A 546 -0.93 -2.68 -7.81
N ASP A 547 -2.11 -2.08 -7.58
CA ASP A 547 -2.25 -0.73 -7.02
C ASP A 547 -2.12 -0.68 -5.49
N ARG A 548 -2.13 -1.84 -4.81
CA ARG A 548 -1.98 -1.93 -3.34
C ARG A 548 -0.70 -1.21 -2.91
N GLN A 549 -0.83 -0.33 -1.92
CA GLN A 549 0.27 0.54 -1.51
C GLN A 549 1.31 -0.24 -0.71
N SER A 550 2.59 0.02 -0.99
CA SER A 550 3.71 -0.70 -0.36
C SER A 550 3.72 -0.58 1.18
N ARG A 551 3.26 0.58 1.70
CA ARG A 551 3.16 0.86 3.15
C ARG A 551 2.06 0.08 3.88
N THR A 552 1.13 -0.53 3.14
CA THR A 552 -0.02 -1.28 3.68
C THR A 552 0.16 -2.79 3.60
N LEU A 553 1.33 -3.22 3.14
CA LEU A 553 1.72 -4.61 3.06
C LEU A 553 2.30 -5.06 4.40
N SER A 554 2.06 -6.32 4.77
CA SER A 554 2.74 -6.93 5.91
C SER A 554 4.22 -7.20 5.60
N GLY A 555 5.04 -7.41 6.63
CA GLY A 555 6.45 -7.76 6.45
C GLY A 555 6.65 -9.00 5.59
N GLY A 556 5.85 -10.06 5.84
CA GLY A 556 5.88 -11.28 5.03
C GLY A 556 5.44 -11.07 3.57
N GLU A 557 4.46 -10.20 3.30
CA GLU A 557 4.07 -9.85 1.91
C GLU A 557 5.21 -9.14 1.16
N VAL A 558 5.87 -8.18 1.81
CA VAL A 558 7.03 -7.48 1.26
C VAL A 558 8.15 -8.46 0.94
N GLN A 559 8.45 -9.35 1.87
CA GLN A 559 9.51 -10.34 1.72
C GLN A 559 9.23 -11.30 0.55
N ARG A 560 7.99 -11.78 0.42
CA ARG A 560 7.57 -12.63 -0.71
C ARG A 560 7.67 -11.90 -2.04
N ILE A 561 7.27 -10.63 -2.11
CA ILE A 561 7.47 -9.80 -3.31
C ILE A 561 8.96 -9.73 -3.67
N ASN A 562 9.82 -9.40 -2.71
CA ASN A 562 11.26 -9.31 -2.94
C ASN A 562 11.87 -10.64 -3.39
N LEU A 563 11.39 -11.78 -2.84
CA LEU A 563 11.79 -13.12 -3.28
C LEU A 563 11.41 -13.38 -4.75
N THR A 564 10.24 -12.93 -5.20
CA THR A 564 9.85 -13.07 -6.61
C THR A 564 10.66 -12.17 -7.53
N THR A 565 11.04 -10.97 -7.07
CA THR A 565 11.95 -10.10 -7.82
C THR A 565 13.33 -10.75 -7.97
N ALA A 566 13.84 -11.39 -6.92
CA ALA A 566 15.10 -12.16 -6.98
C ALA A 566 15.03 -13.35 -7.96
N LEU A 567 13.88 -14.05 -8.03
CA LEU A 567 13.65 -15.10 -9.03
C LEU A 567 13.54 -14.54 -10.45
N GLY A 568 13.02 -13.33 -10.62
CA GLY A 568 12.86 -12.66 -11.91
C GLY A 568 14.18 -12.18 -12.53
N THR A 569 15.14 -11.75 -11.72
CA THR A 569 16.43 -11.19 -12.21
C THR A 569 17.40 -12.23 -12.74
N SER A 570 17.10 -13.54 -12.60
CA SER A 570 17.91 -14.66 -13.14
C SER A 570 19.39 -14.60 -12.75
N LEU A 571 19.70 -14.13 -11.54
CA LEU A 571 21.05 -14.05 -11.01
C LEU A 571 21.60 -15.44 -10.68
N VAL A 572 22.91 -15.62 -10.86
CA VAL A 572 23.66 -16.85 -10.54
C VAL A 572 24.90 -16.52 -9.70
N ASN A 573 25.46 -17.50 -8.99
CA ASN A 573 26.62 -17.32 -8.11
C ASN A 573 26.45 -16.20 -7.07
N THR A 574 25.22 -15.96 -6.63
CA THR A 574 24.87 -14.94 -5.64
C THR A 574 24.57 -15.59 -4.29
N LEU A 575 24.93 -14.92 -3.19
CA LEU A 575 24.53 -15.32 -1.85
C LEU A 575 23.23 -14.61 -1.48
N PHE A 576 22.16 -15.38 -1.29
CA PHE A 576 20.90 -14.87 -0.76
C PHE A 576 20.81 -15.14 0.73
N VAL A 577 20.51 -14.09 1.48
CA VAL A 577 20.34 -14.15 2.93
C VAL A 577 18.89 -13.79 3.26
N LEU A 578 18.16 -14.71 3.89
CA LEU A 578 16.72 -14.55 4.15
C LEU A 578 16.43 -14.53 5.65
N ASP A 579 15.61 -13.58 6.09
CA ASP A 579 15.22 -13.43 7.51
C ASP A 579 13.80 -13.95 7.74
N GLU A 580 13.68 -15.20 8.19
CA GLU A 580 12.40 -15.80 8.59
C GLU A 580 11.29 -15.70 7.51
N PRO A 581 11.52 -16.23 6.29
CA PRO A 581 10.57 -16.18 5.17
C PRO A 581 9.20 -16.81 5.45
N SER A 582 9.07 -17.64 6.50
CA SER A 582 7.81 -18.26 6.93
C SER A 582 6.83 -17.29 7.60
N ILE A 583 7.22 -16.04 7.89
CA ILE A 583 6.41 -15.12 8.69
C ILE A 583 5.07 -14.76 8.03
N GLY A 584 4.02 -14.77 8.85
CA GLY A 584 2.65 -14.46 8.45
C GLY A 584 2.08 -15.41 7.40
N LEU A 585 2.66 -16.61 7.27
CA LEU A 585 2.17 -17.66 6.39
C LEU A 585 1.40 -18.71 7.16
N HIS A 586 0.29 -19.08 6.55
CA HIS A 586 -0.45 -20.23 6.98
C HIS A 586 0.35 -21.52 6.66
N PRO A 587 0.35 -22.54 7.55
CA PRO A 587 1.08 -23.79 7.31
C PRO A 587 0.81 -24.46 5.94
N ARG A 588 -0.42 -24.27 5.42
CA ARG A 588 -0.82 -24.72 4.07
C ARG A 588 0.08 -24.17 2.96
N ASP A 589 0.53 -22.93 3.09
CA ASP A 589 1.26 -22.22 2.05
C ASP A 589 2.78 -22.33 2.21
N MET A 590 3.27 -23.04 3.25
CA MET A 590 4.70 -23.15 3.53
C MET A 590 5.49 -23.84 2.41
N ASN A 591 4.90 -24.88 1.79
CA ASN A 591 5.52 -25.59 0.68
C ASN A 591 5.82 -24.68 -0.52
N ARG A 592 5.01 -23.64 -0.73
CA ARG A 592 5.20 -22.68 -1.84
C ARG A 592 6.51 -21.91 -1.70
N ILE A 593 6.81 -21.45 -0.49
CA ILE A 593 8.06 -20.74 -0.21
C ILE A 593 9.25 -21.69 -0.25
N VAL A 594 9.12 -22.89 0.29
CA VAL A 594 10.16 -23.91 0.21
C VAL A 594 10.53 -24.22 -1.24
N GLU A 595 9.54 -24.38 -2.12
CA GLU A 595 9.78 -24.56 -3.55
C GLU A 595 10.45 -23.34 -4.21
N ALA A 596 10.02 -22.13 -3.88
CA ALA A 596 10.61 -20.91 -4.40
C ALA A 596 12.10 -20.78 -4.01
N MET A 597 12.45 -21.08 -2.75
CA MET A 597 13.83 -21.09 -2.26
C MET A 597 14.66 -22.17 -2.94
N LYS A 598 14.11 -23.38 -3.12
CA LYS A 598 14.78 -24.46 -3.85
C LYS A 598 15.05 -24.07 -5.30
N ARG A 599 14.10 -23.45 -5.99
CA ARG A 599 14.31 -22.94 -7.36
C ARG A 599 15.43 -21.89 -7.41
N LEU A 600 15.48 -20.99 -6.43
CA LEU A 600 16.53 -19.97 -6.35
C LEU A 600 17.92 -20.60 -6.14
N ARG A 601 18.01 -21.62 -5.26
CA ARG A 601 19.23 -22.43 -5.06
C ARG A 601 19.63 -23.17 -6.33
N ASP A 602 18.68 -23.88 -6.94
CA ASP A 602 18.90 -24.75 -8.11
C ASP A 602 19.30 -23.94 -9.36
N ALA A 603 19.01 -22.63 -9.39
CA ALA A 603 19.54 -21.70 -10.39
C ALA A 603 21.07 -21.44 -10.25
N GLY A 604 21.74 -22.03 -9.25
CA GLY A 604 23.17 -21.86 -9.00
C GLY A 604 23.48 -20.77 -7.99
N ASN A 605 22.60 -20.56 -7.01
CA ASN A 605 22.79 -19.60 -5.92
C ASN A 605 22.97 -20.31 -4.57
N THR A 606 23.55 -19.60 -3.61
CA THR A 606 23.70 -20.10 -2.23
C THR A 606 22.69 -19.40 -1.34
N LEU A 607 21.94 -20.15 -0.53
CA LEU A 607 20.93 -19.59 0.37
C LEU A 607 21.33 -19.83 1.83
N VAL A 608 21.35 -18.77 2.62
CA VAL A 608 21.50 -18.82 4.08
C VAL A 608 20.25 -18.20 4.70
N VAL A 609 19.46 -19.02 5.39
CA VAL A 609 18.12 -18.64 5.87
C VAL A 609 18.10 -18.71 7.39
N VAL A 610 17.70 -17.63 8.06
CA VAL A 610 17.39 -17.67 9.49
C VAL A 610 15.96 -18.15 9.65
N GLU A 611 15.72 -19.27 10.34
CA GLU A 611 14.38 -19.84 10.48
C GLU A 611 14.14 -20.60 11.78
N HIS A 612 12.85 -20.66 12.13
CA HIS A 612 12.31 -21.37 13.29
C HIS A 612 11.16 -22.31 12.92
N ASP A 613 10.61 -22.20 11.70
CA ASP A 613 9.53 -23.08 11.28
C ASP A 613 10.03 -24.51 10.95
N PRO A 614 9.42 -25.57 11.52
CA PRO A 614 9.83 -26.95 11.27
C PRO A 614 9.83 -27.33 9.78
N ALA A 615 8.87 -26.87 8.97
CA ALA A 615 8.77 -27.30 7.58
C ALA A 615 9.91 -26.74 6.73
N VAL A 616 10.37 -25.50 7.02
CA VAL A 616 11.55 -24.94 6.34
C VAL A 616 12.83 -25.62 6.81
N MET A 617 12.98 -25.84 8.12
CA MET A 617 14.14 -26.53 8.69
C MET A 617 14.32 -27.94 8.11
N LEU A 618 13.22 -28.70 7.97
CA LEU A 618 13.25 -30.05 7.41
C LEU A 618 13.51 -30.08 5.89
N ALA A 619 13.30 -28.97 5.20
CA ALA A 619 13.54 -28.86 3.76
C ALA A 619 14.97 -28.41 3.41
N ALA A 620 15.77 -28.02 4.41
CA ALA A 620 17.14 -27.54 4.24
C ALA A 620 18.11 -28.67 3.89
N ASP A 621 19.16 -28.34 3.15
CA ASP A 621 20.25 -29.28 2.86
C ASP A 621 21.17 -29.44 4.08
N ARG A 622 21.31 -28.36 4.88
CA ARG A 622 22.16 -28.27 6.07
C ARG A 622 21.55 -27.38 7.14
N MET A 623 21.72 -27.75 8.40
CA MET A 623 21.26 -27.06 9.59
C MET A 623 22.45 -26.59 10.44
N ILE A 624 22.36 -25.35 10.92
CA ILE A 624 23.27 -24.76 11.90
C ILE A 624 22.44 -24.31 13.10
N ASP A 625 22.67 -24.88 14.27
CA ASP A 625 21.97 -24.51 15.52
C ASP A 625 22.88 -23.61 16.36
N MET A 626 22.41 -22.39 16.65
CA MET A 626 23.10 -21.41 17.47
C MET A 626 22.63 -21.53 18.92
N GLY A 627 23.54 -21.54 19.89
CA GLY A 627 23.16 -21.69 21.29
C GLY A 627 24.33 -21.68 22.27
N PRO A 628 24.17 -22.29 23.46
CA PRO A 628 22.97 -22.98 23.97
C PRO A 628 21.85 -22.06 24.48
N GLY A 629 22.09 -20.76 24.65
CA GLY A 629 21.09 -19.82 25.18
C GLY A 629 21.14 -18.43 24.53
N PRO A 630 20.34 -17.49 25.03
CA PRO A 630 20.32 -16.11 24.54
C PRO A 630 21.49 -15.28 25.11
N GLY A 631 21.83 -14.19 24.43
CA GLY A 631 22.79 -13.18 24.92
C GLY A 631 24.20 -13.76 25.11
N GLU A 632 24.80 -13.53 26.29
CA GLU A 632 26.17 -13.98 26.59
C GLU A 632 26.33 -15.51 26.62
N LYS A 633 25.24 -16.24 26.90
CA LYS A 633 25.19 -17.71 26.88
C LYS A 633 25.07 -18.28 25.46
N GLY A 634 24.90 -17.42 24.46
CA GLY A 634 24.85 -17.80 23.05
C GLY A 634 26.17 -17.58 22.35
N GLY A 635 26.10 -17.34 21.04
CA GLY A 635 27.23 -16.98 20.21
C GLY A 635 28.15 -18.15 19.83
N GLN A 636 27.69 -19.38 20.03
CA GLN A 636 28.38 -20.61 19.67
C GLN A 636 27.48 -21.47 18.76
N ILE A 637 28.10 -22.26 17.89
CA ILE A 637 27.39 -23.30 17.13
C ILE A 637 27.35 -24.54 18.01
N VAL A 638 26.14 -25.01 18.33
CA VAL A 638 25.92 -26.22 19.13
C VAL A 638 25.65 -27.45 18.27
N PHE A 639 25.27 -27.25 17.00
CA PHE A 639 25.09 -28.32 16.03
C PHE A 639 25.32 -27.81 14.60
N ASP A 640 25.93 -28.67 13.77
CA ASP A 640 26.18 -28.45 12.34
C ASP A 640 26.07 -29.80 11.61
N GLY A 641 25.05 -29.96 10.77
CA GLY A 641 24.75 -31.23 10.12
C GLY A 641 23.45 -31.20 9.32
N THR A 642 22.85 -32.36 9.09
CA THR A 642 21.58 -32.49 8.36
C THR A 642 20.36 -32.31 9.29
N PRO A 643 19.16 -32.02 8.75
CA PRO A 643 17.94 -31.93 9.56
C PRO A 643 17.59 -33.22 10.33
N GLU A 644 17.86 -34.40 9.75
CA GLU A 644 17.59 -35.67 10.43
C GLU A 644 18.53 -35.92 11.62
N GLU A 645 19.81 -35.57 11.48
CA GLU A 645 20.77 -35.62 12.59
C GLU A 645 20.36 -34.67 13.72
N LEU A 646 19.90 -33.45 13.39
CA LEU A 646 19.45 -32.45 14.37
C LEU A 646 18.29 -32.96 15.24
N LYS A 647 17.32 -33.69 14.66
CA LYS A 647 16.19 -34.27 15.43
C LYS A 647 16.67 -35.17 16.57
N SER A 648 17.79 -35.85 16.40
CA SER A 648 18.37 -36.75 17.39
C SER A 648 19.38 -36.09 18.32
N ALA A 649 19.86 -34.89 17.97
CA ALA A 649 20.87 -34.17 18.71
C ALA A 649 20.38 -33.71 20.11
N ASP A 650 21.31 -33.67 21.06
CA ASP A 650 21.07 -33.13 22.41
C ASP A 650 21.21 -31.60 22.44
N THR A 651 20.44 -30.93 21.57
CA THR A 651 20.31 -29.47 21.57
C THR A 651 18.88 -29.07 21.92
N LEU A 652 18.68 -27.81 22.33
CA LEU A 652 17.35 -27.30 22.64
C LEU A 652 16.42 -27.42 21.43
N THR A 653 16.90 -27.03 20.25
CA THR A 653 16.16 -27.13 18.99
C THR A 653 15.88 -28.59 18.63
N GLY A 654 16.89 -29.46 18.73
CA GLY A 654 16.75 -30.90 18.48
C GLY A 654 15.74 -31.57 19.41
N ALA A 655 15.64 -31.13 20.68
CA ALA A 655 14.65 -31.64 21.62
C ALA A 655 13.20 -31.28 21.23
N TYR A 656 12.95 -30.07 20.71
CA TYR A 656 11.63 -29.70 20.19
C TYR A 656 11.33 -30.39 18.85
N LEU A 657 12.27 -30.37 17.91
CA LEU A 657 12.12 -30.96 16.57
C LEU A 657 11.94 -32.49 16.64
N GLY A 658 12.63 -33.14 17.58
CA GLY A 658 12.48 -34.56 17.89
C GLY A 658 11.33 -34.89 18.85
N ALA A 659 10.46 -33.92 19.17
CA ALA A 659 9.31 -34.04 20.07
C ALA A 659 9.62 -34.52 21.51
N ARG A 660 10.88 -34.48 21.94
CA ARG A 660 11.32 -34.74 23.34
C ARG A 660 10.88 -33.62 24.29
N LYS A 661 10.69 -32.40 23.76
CA LYS A 661 10.14 -31.23 24.45
C LYS A 661 8.97 -30.68 23.64
N GLN A 662 7.96 -30.16 24.32
CA GLN A 662 6.76 -29.57 23.70
C GLN A 662 6.39 -28.26 24.40
N VAL A 663 5.76 -27.35 23.66
CA VAL A 663 5.24 -26.10 24.23
C VAL A 663 4.08 -26.43 25.18
N GLY A 664 4.19 -25.99 26.43
CA GLY A 664 3.22 -26.32 27.48
C GLY A 664 1.82 -25.77 27.20
N MET A 665 0.85 -26.67 26.99
CA MET A 665 -0.53 -26.34 26.64
C MET A 665 -1.33 -25.62 27.71
N GLY A 666 -0.90 -25.63 28.98
CA GLY A 666 -1.65 -25.12 30.14
C GLY A 666 -3.08 -25.66 30.27
N PHE A 667 -3.83 -25.10 31.22
CA PHE A 667 -5.23 -25.47 31.41
C PHE A 667 -6.13 -24.61 30.52
N LYS A 668 -6.79 -25.25 29.55
CA LYS A 668 -7.84 -24.59 28.75
C LYS A 668 -9.01 -24.22 29.65
N ARG A 669 -9.47 -22.99 29.54
CA ARG A 669 -10.65 -22.51 30.26
C ARG A 669 -11.89 -22.82 29.43
N PRO A 670 -12.86 -23.62 29.94
CA PRO A 670 -14.05 -23.97 29.17
C PRO A 670 -14.85 -22.71 28.80
N VAL A 671 -15.34 -22.67 27.56
CA VAL A 671 -16.28 -21.65 27.08
C VAL A 671 -17.67 -22.28 27.11
N THR A 672 -18.56 -21.70 27.91
CA THR A 672 -19.97 -22.12 28.04
C THR A 672 -20.90 -21.04 27.49
N ASP A 673 -22.18 -21.35 27.32
CA ASP A 673 -23.19 -20.39 26.85
C ASP A 673 -23.36 -19.19 27.80
N ALA A 674 -23.04 -19.36 29.08
CA ALA A 674 -23.05 -18.27 30.07
C ALA A 674 -21.82 -17.35 30.02
N THR A 675 -20.81 -17.66 29.18
CA THR A 675 -19.59 -16.85 29.07
C THR A 675 -19.93 -15.52 28.39
N PRO A 676 -19.64 -14.36 29.00
CA PRO A 676 -19.87 -13.06 28.37
C PRO A 676 -19.15 -12.96 27.02
N ARG A 677 -19.81 -12.38 26.00
CA ARG A 677 -19.26 -12.26 24.65
C ARG A 677 -19.29 -10.82 24.16
N LEU A 678 -18.27 -10.45 23.40
CA LEU A 678 -18.29 -9.28 22.54
C LEU A 678 -18.76 -9.73 21.15
N ILE A 679 -19.83 -9.14 20.64
CA ILE A 679 -20.45 -9.54 19.36
C ILE A 679 -20.28 -8.40 18.38
N LEU A 680 -19.78 -8.71 17.18
CA LEU A 680 -19.62 -7.79 16.07
C LEU A 680 -20.44 -8.29 14.89
N GLU A 681 -21.45 -7.53 14.46
CA GLU A 681 -22.40 -7.92 13.42
C GLU A 681 -22.21 -7.13 12.13
N GLY A 682 -22.49 -7.79 11.00
CA GLY A 682 -22.63 -7.15 9.69
C GLY A 682 -21.33 -6.63 9.07
N ILE A 683 -20.22 -7.32 9.31
CA ILE A 683 -18.87 -6.87 8.93
C ILE A 683 -18.67 -7.02 7.42
N ARG A 684 -18.39 -5.91 6.75
CA ARG A 684 -18.37 -5.77 5.28
C ARG A 684 -17.12 -5.06 4.73
N GLU A 685 -16.11 -4.85 5.57
CA GLU A 685 -14.87 -4.20 5.16
C GLU A 685 -14.05 -5.09 4.23
N HIS A 686 -13.48 -4.50 3.16
CA HIS A 686 -12.66 -5.20 2.15
C HIS A 686 -13.32 -6.46 1.55
N ASN A 687 -12.78 -7.65 1.82
CA ASN A 687 -13.26 -8.93 1.30
C ASN A 687 -14.23 -9.66 2.25
N LEU A 688 -14.56 -9.07 3.41
CA LEU A 688 -15.46 -9.66 4.41
C LEU A 688 -16.92 -9.61 3.93
N LYS A 689 -17.63 -10.74 4.06
CA LYS A 689 -18.96 -10.96 3.46
C LYS A 689 -20.08 -10.93 4.50
N ASN A 690 -20.36 -9.75 5.06
CA ASN A 690 -21.44 -9.54 6.04
C ASN A 690 -21.37 -10.52 7.23
N LEU A 691 -20.19 -10.62 7.84
CA LEU A 691 -19.91 -11.61 8.89
C LEU A 691 -20.44 -11.15 10.25
N THR A 692 -20.86 -12.12 11.07
CA THR A 692 -21.12 -11.92 12.50
C THR A 692 -20.14 -12.78 13.28
N VAL A 693 -19.40 -12.17 14.20
CA VAL A 693 -18.33 -12.82 14.97
C VAL A 693 -18.51 -12.55 16.45
N GLU A 694 -18.36 -13.59 17.26
CA GLU A 694 -18.48 -13.52 18.72
C GLU A 694 -17.15 -13.85 19.39
N PHE A 695 -16.71 -12.99 20.32
CA PHE A 695 -15.47 -13.14 21.07
C PHE A 695 -15.78 -13.40 22.56
N PRO A 696 -15.55 -14.61 23.06
CA PRO A 696 -15.67 -14.91 24.49
C PRO A 696 -14.70 -14.07 25.34
N LEU A 697 -15.22 -13.41 26.36
CA LEU A 697 -14.45 -12.54 27.26
C LEU A 697 -13.73 -13.35 28.37
N GLN A 698 -12.62 -12.81 28.87
CA GLN A 698 -11.72 -13.43 29.86
C GLN A 698 -11.13 -14.79 29.42
N LYS A 699 -10.97 -14.94 28.11
CA LYS A 699 -10.40 -16.11 27.42
C LYS A 699 -9.27 -15.69 26.48
N LEU A 700 -8.46 -16.65 26.09
CA LEU A 700 -7.55 -16.54 24.95
C LEU A 700 -8.27 -16.97 23.67
N VAL A 701 -8.65 -16.01 22.84
CA VAL A 701 -9.26 -16.25 21.53
C VAL A 701 -8.19 -16.13 20.45
N CYS A 702 -8.01 -17.16 19.63
CA CYS A 702 -7.12 -17.09 18.48
C CYS A 702 -7.92 -16.97 17.19
N VAL A 703 -7.59 -15.96 16.40
CA VAL A 703 -8.08 -15.77 15.03
C VAL A 703 -7.04 -16.33 14.08
N THR A 704 -7.44 -17.34 13.32
CA THR A 704 -6.59 -18.02 12.34
C THR A 704 -7.26 -18.01 10.96
N GLY A 705 -6.58 -18.58 9.97
CA GLY A 705 -7.01 -18.59 8.58
C GLY A 705 -5.91 -18.19 7.61
N VAL A 706 -6.09 -18.46 6.32
CA VAL A 706 -5.06 -18.28 5.28
C VAL A 706 -4.66 -16.81 5.08
N SER A 707 -3.49 -16.52 4.53
CA SER A 707 -3.09 -15.14 4.21
C SER A 707 -4.07 -14.53 3.20
N GLY A 708 -4.51 -13.30 3.43
CA GLY A 708 -5.56 -12.64 2.62
C GLY A 708 -7.01 -12.88 3.09
N SER A 709 -7.31 -13.86 3.96
CA SER A 709 -8.68 -14.18 4.42
C SER A 709 -9.44 -13.07 5.18
N GLY A 710 -8.80 -11.92 5.43
CA GLY A 710 -9.41 -10.77 6.11
C GLY A 710 -9.19 -10.72 7.63
N LYS A 711 -8.24 -11.49 8.19
CA LYS A 711 -7.89 -11.46 9.63
C LYS A 711 -7.55 -10.05 10.13
N SER A 712 -6.63 -9.37 9.45
CA SER A 712 -6.25 -8.00 9.78
C SER A 712 -7.41 -7.04 9.56
N SER A 713 -8.27 -7.25 8.55
CA SER A 713 -9.45 -6.42 8.36
C SER A 713 -10.50 -6.59 9.45
N LEU A 714 -10.73 -7.81 9.93
CA LEU A 714 -11.60 -8.08 11.06
C LEU A 714 -11.09 -7.38 12.34
N ILE A 715 -9.80 -7.53 12.62
CA ILE A 715 -9.22 -7.15 13.91
C ILE A 715 -8.70 -5.70 13.93
N GLN A 716 -7.87 -5.33 12.97
CA GLN A 716 -7.17 -4.04 12.90
C GLN A 716 -8.02 -2.94 12.27
N ASP A 717 -8.79 -3.25 11.22
CA ASP A 717 -9.57 -2.23 10.49
C ASP A 717 -10.97 -2.04 11.10
N VAL A 718 -11.58 -3.09 11.67
CA VAL A 718 -12.95 -3.04 12.21
C VAL A 718 -12.97 -3.08 13.74
N LEU A 719 -12.56 -4.20 14.36
CA LEU A 719 -12.75 -4.43 15.79
C LEU A 719 -11.98 -3.42 16.68
N ALA A 720 -10.68 -3.25 16.45
CA ALA A 720 -9.85 -2.39 17.26
C ALA A 720 -10.27 -0.91 17.16
N PRO A 721 -10.52 -0.32 15.97
CA PRO A 721 -11.01 1.04 15.85
C PRO A 721 -12.42 1.19 16.44
N ALA A 722 -13.31 0.22 16.25
CA ALA A 722 -14.66 0.30 16.82
C ALA A 722 -14.65 0.29 18.36
N LEU A 723 -13.81 -0.54 18.99
CA LEU A 723 -13.61 -0.53 20.44
C LEU A 723 -12.92 0.77 20.91
N MET A 724 -11.88 1.22 20.22
CA MET A 724 -11.19 2.47 20.57
C MET A 724 -12.14 3.66 20.52
N ARG A 725 -13.01 3.70 19.50
CA ARG A 725 -14.07 4.71 19.35
C ARG A 725 -15.09 4.63 20.48
N HIS A 726 -15.52 3.42 20.86
CA HIS A 726 -16.41 3.20 21.99
C HIS A 726 -15.83 3.76 23.31
N PHE A 727 -14.53 3.60 23.53
CA PHE A 727 -13.82 4.16 24.70
C PHE A 727 -13.34 5.62 24.51
N GLY A 728 -13.74 6.30 23.44
CA GLY A 728 -13.39 7.71 23.18
C GLY A 728 -11.92 7.98 22.83
N LYS A 729 -11.15 6.93 22.51
CA LYS A 729 -9.77 7.05 22.04
C LYS A 729 -9.73 7.56 20.59
N ALA A 730 -8.67 8.29 20.24
CA ALA A 730 -8.46 8.71 18.86
C ALA A 730 -8.02 7.50 18.03
N THR A 731 -8.74 7.22 16.96
CA THR A 731 -8.48 6.09 16.05
C THR A 731 -9.09 6.43 14.68
N GLU A 732 -8.61 5.79 13.62
CA GLU A 732 -9.22 5.90 12.28
C GLU A 732 -10.69 5.46 12.30
N SER A 733 -11.45 5.88 11.28
CA SER A 733 -12.85 5.46 11.17
C SER A 733 -12.93 3.93 11.07
N PRO A 734 -13.70 3.26 11.94
CA PRO A 734 -13.84 1.81 11.87
C PRO A 734 -14.39 1.38 10.52
N GLY A 735 -13.91 0.25 10.00
CA GLY A 735 -14.42 -0.36 8.78
C GLY A 735 -15.92 -0.69 8.86
N LEU A 736 -16.52 -0.96 7.71
CA LEU A 736 -17.96 -1.17 7.56
C LEU A 736 -18.46 -2.34 8.42
N HIS A 737 -19.34 -2.04 9.38
CA HIS A 737 -20.03 -3.01 10.23
C HIS A 737 -21.39 -2.44 10.65
N ASP A 738 -22.31 -3.30 11.09
CA ASP A 738 -23.67 -2.89 11.47
C ASP A 738 -23.74 -2.42 12.92
N ARG A 739 -23.23 -3.22 13.87
CA ARG A 739 -23.20 -2.88 15.29
C ARG A 739 -22.23 -3.74 16.09
N MET A 740 -21.89 -3.25 17.28
CA MET A 740 -21.06 -3.93 18.29
C MET A 740 -21.81 -4.01 19.62
N LEU A 741 -21.89 -5.21 20.21
CA LEU A 741 -22.58 -5.50 21.47
C LEU A 741 -21.59 -6.11 22.49
N GLY A 742 -21.79 -5.85 23.78
CA GLY A 742 -20.95 -6.43 24.85
C GLY A 742 -19.67 -5.66 25.18
N ALA A 743 -19.44 -4.50 24.54
CA ALA A 743 -18.31 -3.62 24.88
C ALA A 743 -18.38 -3.07 26.32
N ASP A 744 -19.58 -2.98 26.90
CA ASP A 744 -19.80 -2.47 28.26
C ASP A 744 -19.21 -3.37 29.38
N TYR A 745 -18.88 -4.63 29.07
CA TYR A 745 -18.20 -5.55 29.98
C TYR A 745 -16.70 -5.24 30.16
N LEU A 746 -16.15 -4.35 29.32
CA LEU A 746 -14.74 -4.03 29.25
C LEU A 746 -14.45 -2.65 29.85
N SER A 747 -13.24 -2.46 30.38
CA SER A 747 -12.80 -1.15 30.90
C SER A 747 -12.01 -0.35 29.88
N ASP A 748 -11.25 -1.04 29.03
CA ASP A 748 -10.39 -0.43 28.03
C ASP A 748 -10.03 -1.41 26.91
N VAL A 749 -9.49 -0.90 25.80
CA VAL A 749 -8.92 -1.67 24.69
C VAL A 749 -7.47 -1.29 24.41
N VAL A 750 -6.64 -2.28 24.14
CA VAL A 750 -5.24 -2.12 23.78
C VAL A 750 -4.91 -3.00 22.57
N PHE A 751 -4.47 -2.36 21.48
CA PHE A 751 -3.92 -3.05 20.32
C PHE A 751 -2.39 -3.05 20.40
N VAL A 752 -1.78 -4.24 20.31
CA VAL A 752 -0.34 -4.47 20.44
C VAL A 752 0.18 -5.05 19.13
N ASP A 753 0.65 -4.16 18.26
CA ASP A 753 1.24 -4.48 16.96
C ASP A 753 2.78 -4.57 17.03
N GLN A 754 3.38 -4.97 15.91
CA GLN A 754 4.83 -5.03 15.74
C GLN A 754 5.46 -3.69 15.33
N SER A 755 4.69 -2.58 15.30
CA SER A 755 5.25 -1.28 14.96
C SER A 755 6.33 -0.85 15.96
N PRO A 756 7.39 -0.15 15.51
CA PRO A 756 8.44 0.32 16.40
C PRO A 756 7.86 1.20 17.51
N ILE A 757 8.23 0.95 18.77
CA ILE A 757 7.71 1.71 19.93
C ILE A 757 8.05 3.21 19.80
N GLY A 758 9.21 3.51 19.22
CA GLY A 758 9.65 4.88 19.00
C GLY A 758 10.64 4.94 17.84
N LYS A 759 10.62 6.06 17.10
CA LYS A 759 11.56 6.32 16.00
C LYS A 759 12.88 6.92 16.44
N THR A 760 13.03 7.23 17.74
CA THR A 760 14.20 7.95 18.25
C THR A 760 15.08 7.03 19.09
N ALA A 761 16.39 7.16 18.94
CA ALA A 761 17.38 6.45 19.76
C ALA A 761 17.36 6.84 21.25
N ARG A 762 16.53 7.81 21.63
CA ARG A 762 16.31 8.22 23.02
C ARG A 762 15.47 7.22 23.80
N SER A 763 14.55 6.50 23.15
CA SER A 763 13.78 5.47 23.85
C SER A 763 14.62 4.21 24.00
N ASN A 764 14.60 3.59 25.17
CA ASN A 764 15.29 2.33 25.47
C ASN A 764 14.46 1.46 26.44
N PRO A 765 14.74 0.16 26.55
CA PRO A 765 13.97 -0.76 27.41
C PRO A 765 13.80 -0.27 28.85
N VAL A 766 14.87 0.25 29.46
CA VAL A 766 14.86 0.65 30.88
C VAL A 766 13.99 1.89 31.15
N SER A 767 13.95 2.84 30.22
CA SER A 767 13.06 4.01 30.32
C SER A 767 11.61 3.64 30.00
N TYR A 768 11.38 2.68 29.10
CA TYR A 768 10.03 2.27 28.70
C TYR A 768 9.25 1.61 29.84
N VAL A 769 9.88 0.71 30.59
CA VAL A 769 9.23 0.05 31.76
C VAL A 769 9.27 0.90 33.04
N GLY A 770 9.97 2.04 33.00
CA GLY A 770 10.12 2.97 34.13
C GLY A 770 11.16 2.55 35.18
N ALA A 771 11.98 1.52 34.90
CA ALA A 771 13.07 1.12 35.79
C ALA A 771 14.17 2.20 35.90
N TRP A 772 14.28 3.06 34.88
CA TRP A 772 15.30 4.10 34.83
C TRP A 772 15.16 5.14 35.94
N ASP A 773 13.95 5.42 36.40
CA ASP A 773 13.71 6.41 37.45
C ASP A 773 14.32 5.94 38.78
N ALA A 774 14.08 4.68 39.15
CA ALA A 774 14.66 4.07 40.35
C ALA A 774 16.20 4.02 40.28
N ILE A 775 16.76 3.68 39.12
CA ILE A 775 18.23 3.64 38.94
C ILE A 775 18.84 5.05 39.09
N ARG A 776 18.21 6.08 38.52
CA ARG A 776 18.70 7.47 38.65
C ARG A 776 18.67 7.98 40.09
N GLU A 777 17.69 7.56 40.88
CA GLU A 777 17.63 7.89 42.31
C GLU A 777 18.79 7.27 43.09
N ILE A 778 19.19 6.03 42.76
CA ILE A 778 20.37 5.39 43.35
C ILE A 778 21.65 6.19 43.04
N PHE A 779 21.84 6.61 41.78
CA PHE A 779 23.01 7.41 41.39
C PHE A 779 23.03 8.79 42.07
N ALA A 780 21.87 9.43 42.28
CA ALA A 780 21.79 10.69 43.02
C ALA A 780 22.20 10.56 44.49
N GLN A 781 22.12 9.35 45.06
CA GLN A 781 22.53 9.06 46.43
C GLN A 781 24.02 8.67 46.56
N ALA A 782 24.74 8.48 45.46
CA ALA A 782 26.15 8.12 45.48
C ALA A 782 27.00 9.21 46.18
N PRO A 783 28.10 8.85 46.88
CA PRO A 783 28.90 9.80 47.65
C PRO A 783 29.37 11.01 46.83
N LEU A 784 29.89 10.77 45.62
CA LEU A 784 30.36 11.83 44.72
C LEU A 784 29.21 12.69 44.18
N ALA A 785 28.05 12.09 43.92
CA ALA A 785 26.86 12.84 43.48
C ALA A 785 26.36 13.79 44.56
N ARG A 786 26.31 13.33 45.83
CA ARG A 786 25.94 14.17 46.97
C ARG A 786 26.92 15.32 47.19
N GLN A 787 28.24 15.05 47.08
CA GLN A 787 29.27 16.09 47.20
C GLN A 787 29.12 17.17 46.13
N ARG A 788 28.73 16.79 44.90
CA ARG A 788 28.51 17.71 43.77
C ARG A 788 27.08 18.25 43.67
N SER A 789 26.21 17.92 44.63
CA SER A 789 24.79 18.29 44.62
C SER A 789 24.04 17.87 43.34
N TYR A 790 24.41 16.72 42.77
CA TYR A 790 23.73 16.16 41.60
C TYR A 790 22.43 15.47 42.02
N THR A 791 21.34 15.81 41.34
CA THR A 791 20.04 15.19 41.51
C THR A 791 19.78 14.15 40.41
N ALA A 792 18.71 13.36 40.55
CA ALA A 792 18.32 12.35 39.57
C ALA A 792 18.09 12.92 38.15
N SER A 793 17.79 14.22 38.01
CA SER A 793 17.64 14.87 36.70
C SER A 793 18.97 14.96 35.93
N LYS A 794 20.10 15.09 36.63
CA LYS A 794 21.44 15.19 36.02
C LYS A 794 21.83 13.90 35.30
N PHE A 795 21.34 12.76 35.77
CA PHE A 795 21.51 11.43 35.17
C PHE A 795 20.44 11.09 34.12
N SER A 796 19.57 12.05 33.73
CA SER A 796 18.60 11.86 32.64
C SER A 796 19.22 12.18 31.28
N PHE A 797 19.27 11.19 30.38
CA PHE A 797 19.65 11.42 28.98
C PHE A 797 18.55 12.15 28.17
N ASN A 798 17.29 12.16 28.65
CA ASN A 798 16.16 12.79 27.94
C ASN A 798 16.05 14.29 28.23
N SER A 799 16.28 14.70 29.47
CA SER A 799 15.85 16.02 29.97
C SER A 799 16.79 16.64 31.01
N GLY A 800 18.08 16.27 31.02
CA GLY A 800 19.08 16.78 31.96
C GLY A 800 20.30 17.42 31.30
N ASP A 801 20.99 18.28 32.06
CA ASP A 801 22.23 18.97 31.63
C ASP A 801 23.46 18.05 31.58
N GLY A 802 23.38 16.87 32.19
CA GLY A 802 24.46 15.88 32.21
C GLY A 802 24.66 15.11 30.90
N ARG A 803 23.76 15.24 29.92
CA ARG A 803 23.86 14.57 28.63
C ARG A 803 24.94 15.18 27.74
N CYS A 804 25.50 14.36 26.85
CA CYS A 804 26.41 14.82 25.81
C CYS A 804 25.73 15.90 24.94
N PRO A 805 26.35 17.08 24.74
CA PRO A 805 25.74 18.19 24.00
C PRO A 805 25.60 17.89 22.50
N THR A 806 26.53 17.13 21.93
CA THR A 806 26.61 16.85 20.48
C THR A 806 25.47 15.96 20.02
N CYS A 807 25.29 14.80 20.65
CA CYS A 807 24.20 13.89 20.34
C CYS A 807 22.90 14.23 21.10
N GLY A 808 22.93 15.21 22.00
CA GLY A 808 21.80 15.57 22.86
C GLY A 808 21.26 14.39 23.68
N GLY A 809 22.14 13.47 24.08
CA GLY A 809 21.81 12.28 24.89
C GLY A 809 21.36 11.03 24.12
N SER A 810 21.35 11.03 22.78
CA SER A 810 21.03 9.82 21.99
C SER A 810 22.16 8.77 22.04
N GLY A 811 23.41 9.21 22.14
CA GLY A 811 24.60 8.37 21.99
C GLY A 811 24.98 8.07 20.54
N PHE A 812 24.06 8.28 19.60
CA PHE A 812 24.22 7.97 18.18
C PHE A 812 23.81 9.14 17.31
N GLU A 813 24.46 9.26 16.16
CA GLU A 813 24.11 10.17 15.07
C GLU A 813 23.45 9.38 13.95
N HIS A 814 22.35 9.90 13.43
CA HIS A 814 21.64 9.30 12.30
C HIS A 814 22.24 9.85 11.01
N VAL A 815 22.84 8.97 10.21
CA VAL A 815 23.41 9.32 8.91
C VAL A 815 22.50 8.77 7.82
N GLU A 816 21.93 9.69 7.04
CA GLU A 816 21.11 9.35 5.87
C GLU A 816 22.02 8.86 4.74
N MET A 817 21.77 7.64 4.27
CA MET A 817 22.56 7.01 3.20
C MET A 817 21.79 7.13 1.89
N GLN A 818 22.46 7.55 0.80
CA GLN A 818 21.76 7.81 -0.48
C GLN A 818 21.32 6.53 -1.22
N PHE A 819 22.11 5.45 -1.11
CA PHE A 819 21.91 4.20 -1.85
C PHE A 819 21.75 2.96 -0.96
N LEU A 820 21.98 3.12 0.35
CA LEU A 820 21.89 2.07 1.36
C LEU A 820 20.87 2.50 2.41
N SER A 821 20.45 1.58 3.28
CA SER A 821 19.63 1.91 4.44
C SER A 821 20.38 2.86 5.38
N ASP A 822 19.66 3.82 5.96
CA ASP A 822 20.22 4.77 6.94
C ASP A 822 20.90 4.03 8.10
N VAL A 823 22.01 4.59 8.59
CA VAL A 823 22.84 3.96 9.63
C VAL A 823 22.94 4.88 10.84
N TYR A 824 22.90 4.28 12.03
CA TYR A 824 23.20 4.96 13.29
C TYR A 824 24.68 4.77 13.64
N LEU A 825 25.46 5.84 13.55
CA LEU A 825 26.87 5.83 13.94
C LEU A 825 27.01 6.27 15.40
N ARG A 826 28.03 5.76 16.10
CA ARG A 826 28.34 6.22 17.46
C ARG A 826 28.73 7.69 17.42
N CYS A 827 28.25 8.47 18.39
CA CYS A 827 28.63 9.88 18.49
C CYS A 827 30.14 10.00 18.75
N PRO A 828 30.89 10.79 17.96
CA PRO A 828 32.34 10.89 18.07
C PRO A 828 32.82 11.46 19.41
N ASP A 829 32.00 12.29 20.06
CA ASP A 829 32.39 12.99 21.31
C ASP A 829 32.16 12.17 22.58
N CYS A 830 31.15 11.28 22.58
CA CYS A 830 30.84 10.46 23.76
C CYS A 830 30.98 8.96 23.52
N ASP A 831 31.31 8.54 22.30
CA ASP A 831 31.44 7.13 21.87
C ASP A 831 30.26 6.26 22.36
N GLY A 832 29.04 6.74 22.12
CA GLY A 832 27.83 6.02 22.53
C GLY A 832 27.44 6.13 24.01
N LYS A 833 28.28 6.72 24.88
CA LYS A 833 28.04 6.77 26.34
C LYS A 833 26.91 7.72 26.77
N ARG A 834 26.41 8.57 25.88
CA ARG A 834 25.27 9.51 26.10
C ARG A 834 25.49 10.67 27.09
N TYR A 835 26.52 10.62 27.94
CA TYR A 835 26.77 11.61 29.00
C TYR A 835 28.06 12.41 28.82
N ARG A 836 28.15 13.52 29.54
CA ARG A 836 29.40 14.28 29.72
C ARG A 836 30.39 13.50 30.60
N PRO A 837 31.71 13.69 30.41
CA PRO A 837 32.73 13.00 31.21
C PRO A 837 32.54 13.15 32.73
N GLU A 838 32.18 14.34 33.21
CA GLU A 838 31.96 14.64 34.64
C GLU A 838 30.84 13.82 35.31
N ILE A 839 29.91 13.28 34.53
CA ILE A 839 28.81 12.43 35.02
C ILE A 839 29.27 10.97 35.11
N LEU A 840 30.16 10.55 34.20
CA LEU A 840 30.72 9.19 34.18
C LEU A 840 31.69 8.94 35.33
N GLU A 841 32.18 10.00 35.99
CA GLU A 841 32.97 9.90 37.22
C GLU A 841 32.15 9.40 38.43
N VAL A 842 30.83 9.58 38.42
CA VAL A 842 29.97 9.07 39.48
C VAL A 842 29.76 7.57 39.30
N VAL A 843 30.28 6.80 40.25
CA VAL A 843 30.20 5.35 40.26
C VAL A 843 29.38 4.83 41.44
N ILE A 844 28.79 3.65 41.26
CA ILE A 844 28.14 2.86 42.29
C ILE A 844 28.79 1.49 42.39
N GLU A 845 28.73 0.90 43.59
CA GLU A 845 29.18 -0.47 43.86
C GLU A 845 27.98 -1.41 43.95
N ARG A 846 28.06 -2.56 43.27
CA ARG A 846 27.06 -3.63 43.31
C ARG A 846 27.73 -5.00 43.36
N HIS A 847 27.09 -5.93 44.04
CA HIS A 847 27.54 -7.32 44.16
C HIS A 847 26.57 -8.24 43.42
N ALA A 848 27.10 -9.01 42.46
CA ALA A 848 26.35 -10.11 41.89
C ALA A 848 26.36 -11.31 42.85
N MET A 849 25.28 -12.10 42.85
CA MET A 849 25.19 -13.31 43.66
C MET A 849 26.30 -14.30 43.27
N GLY A 850 27.23 -14.56 44.19
CA GLY A 850 28.32 -15.53 44.00
C GLY A 850 29.66 -14.93 43.57
N GLU A 851 29.75 -13.62 43.29
CA GLU A 851 31.01 -12.95 43.00
C GLU A 851 31.71 -12.41 44.26
N VAL A 852 33.02 -12.59 44.33
CA VAL A 852 33.85 -12.22 45.50
C VAL A 852 34.12 -10.71 45.55
N PHE A 853 34.15 -10.02 44.41
CA PHE A 853 34.50 -8.60 44.31
C PHE A 853 33.30 -7.75 43.87
N PRO A 854 33.10 -6.54 44.44
CA PRO A 854 32.07 -5.62 43.97
C PRO A 854 32.41 -5.09 42.57
N LYS A 855 31.41 -5.03 41.70
CA LYS A 855 31.51 -4.37 40.39
C LYS A 855 31.26 -2.88 40.57
N VAL A 856 32.25 -2.06 40.24
CA VAL A 856 32.17 -0.59 40.23
C VAL A 856 31.68 -0.16 38.85
N MET A 857 30.58 0.59 38.78
CA MET A 857 29.94 0.95 37.51
C MET A 857 29.47 2.40 37.52
N ASN A 858 29.69 3.10 36.41
CA ASN A 858 29.08 4.40 36.15
C ASN A 858 27.71 4.24 35.47
N VAL A 859 27.03 5.36 35.21
CA VAL A 859 25.69 5.39 34.61
C VAL A 859 25.63 4.80 33.19
N ALA A 860 26.70 4.92 32.40
CA ALA A 860 26.78 4.34 31.07
C ALA A 860 27.05 2.83 31.13
N ASP A 861 27.89 2.38 32.06
CA ASP A 861 28.14 0.94 32.27
C ASP A 861 26.85 0.21 32.66
N VAL A 862 26.02 0.80 33.53
CA VAL A 862 24.70 0.25 33.89
C VAL A 862 23.77 0.17 32.68
N LEU A 863 23.79 1.16 31.78
CA LEU A 863 23.00 1.11 30.55
C LEU A 863 23.49 0.05 29.56
N ASP A 864 24.76 -0.36 29.62
CA ASP A 864 25.31 -1.39 28.75
C ASP A 864 25.06 -2.82 29.24
N LEU A 865 24.65 -2.98 30.51
CA LEU A 865 24.24 -4.27 31.07
C LEU A 865 23.03 -4.85 30.33
N THR A 866 23.03 -6.17 30.19
CA THR A 866 21.82 -6.92 29.86
C THR A 866 20.82 -6.90 31.01
N VAL A 867 19.54 -7.09 30.70
CA VAL A 867 18.48 -7.17 31.71
C VAL A 867 18.75 -8.31 32.71
N SER A 868 19.32 -9.43 32.26
CA SER A 868 19.73 -10.54 33.12
C SER A 868 20.81 -10.12 34.12
N GLU A 869 21.89 -9.48 33.67
CA GLU A 869 22.97 -9.00 34.55
C GLU A 869 22.45 -7.93 35.52
N ALA A 870 21.65 -6.99 35.03
CA ALA A 870 21.04 -5.96 35.87
C ALA A 870 20.13 -6.59 36.94
N SER A 871 19.36 -7.63 36.61
CA SER A 871 18.50 -8.31 37.58
C SER A 871 19.31 -9.02 38.68
N GLN A 872 20.53 -9.46 38.40
CA GLN A 872 21.42 -10.06 39.39
C GLN A 872 22.13 -9.00 40.25
N LEU A 873 22.65 -7.94 39.61
CA LEU A 873 23.40 -6.87 40.29
C LEU A 873 22.50 -5.99 41.17
N PHE A 874 21.24 -5.79 40.78
CA PHE A 874 20.25 -5.00 41.51
C PHE A 874 19.27 -5.88 42.31
N ALA A 875 19.60 -7.16 42.58
CA ALA A 875 18.71 -8.10 43.25
C ALA A 875 18.17 -7.60 44.62
N ASN A 876 18.96 -6.78 45.33
CA ASN A 876 18.57 -6.18 46.60
C ASN A 876 17.69 -4.91 46.46
N ASP A 877 17.64 -4.31 45.27
CA ASP A 877 16.91 -3.08 44.97
C ASP A 877 15.49 -3.43 44.46
N ARG A 878 14.53 -3.57 45.40
CA ARG A 878 13.17 -4.07 45.11
C ARG A 878 12.44 -3.31 44.01
N ASP A 879 12.56 -1.98 43.95
CA ASP A 879 11.86 -1.15 42.96
C ASP A 879 12.43 -1.34 41.55
N VAL A 880 13.75 -1.55 41.44
CA VAL A 880 14.42 -1.84 40.16
C VAL A 880 13.98 -3.21 39.65
N ILE A 881 14.05 -4.26 40.48
CA ILE A 881 13.65 -5.62 40.10
C ILE A 881 12.16 -5.70 39.75
N ARG A 882 11.30 -5.03 40.52
CA ARG A 882 9.86 -4.97 40.21
C ARG A 882 9.59 -4.40 38.81
N ALA A 883 10.38 -3.41 38.38
CA ALA A 883 10.24 -2.79 37.07
C ALA A 883 10.92 -3.60 35.94
N LEU A 884 12.00 -4.33 36.22
CA LEU A 884 12.73 -5.15 35.23
C LEU A 884 12.14 -6.55 35.02
N GLN A 885 11.52 -7.15 36.05
CA GLN A 885 10.97 -8.51 35.98
C GLN A 885 10.00 -8.74 34.79
N PRO A 886 9.12 -7.79 34.42
CA PRO A 886 8.28 -7.94 33.25
C PRO A 886 9.06 -8.13 31.94
N ILE A 887 10.26 -7.57 31.80
CA ILE A 887 11.13 -7.76 30.62
C ILE A 887 11.69 -9.19 30.59
N VAL A 888 12.06 -9.72 31.75
CA VAL A 888 12.52 -11.12 31.90
C VAL A 888 11.38 -12.09 31.60
N ASP A 889 10.17 -11.82 32.11
CA ASP A 889 8.99 -12.66 31.94
C ASP A 889 8.58 -12.84 30.47
N VAL A 890 8.84 -11.84 29.61
CA VAL A 890 8.60 -11.91 28.15
C VAL A 890 9.80 -12.46 27.37
N GLY A 891 10.88 -12.87 28.04
CA GLY A 891 12.06 -13.49 27.44
C GLY A 891 13.07 -12.52 26.83
N LEU A 892 13.03 -11.23 27.18
CA LEU A 892 13.96 -10.21 26.69
C LEU A 892 15.15 -9.98 27.63
N GLU A 893 15.51 -11.00 28.40
CA GLU A 893 16.59 -10.96 29.40
C GLU A 893 17.99 -10.68 28.81
N TYR A 894 18.18 -10.91 27.52
CA TYR A 894 19.42 -10.67 26.78
C TYR A 894 19.57 -9.25 26.23
N VAL A 895 18.49 -8.47 26.20
CA VAL A 895 18.51 -7.09 25.66
C VAL A 895 19.24 -6.18 26.62
N LYS A 896 20.03 -5.23 26.09
CA LYS A 896 20.72 -4.22 26.91
C LYS A 896 19.74 -3.15 27.41
N LEU A 897 19.90 -2.70 28.65
CA LEU A 897 19.02 -1.69 29.26
C LEU A 897 18.94 -0.40 28.44
N GLY A 898 20.07 0.05 27.93
CA GLY A 898 20.24 1.26 27.14
C GLY A 898 20.16 1.07 25.63
N GLN A 899 19.79 -0.12 25.14
CA GLN A 899 19.68 -0.37 23.70
C GLN A 899 18.67 0.58 23.06
N PRO A 900 19.02 1.30 21.97
CA PRO A 900 18.06 2.12 21.26
C PRO A 900 16.86 1.28 20.77
N VAL A 901 15.65 1.70 21.09
CA VAL A 901 14.41 1.03 20.64
C VAL A 901 14.35 0.82 19.11
N PRO A 902 14.82 1.74 18.24
CA PRO A 902 14.80 1.52 16.80
C PRO A 902 15.64 0.33 16.31
N THR A 903 16.59 -0.16 17.11
CA THR A 903 17.42 -1.33 16.75
C THR A 903 16.82 -2.65 17.25
N LEU A 904 15.68 -2.61 17.94
CA LEU A 904 14.96 -3.81 18.34
C LEU A 904 14.19 -4.37 17.14
N SER A 905 14.11 -5.70 17.05
CA SER A 905 13.26 -6.35 16.05
C SER A 905 11.77 -6.05 16.29
N GLY A 906 10.92 -6.31 15.30
CA GLY A 906 9.46 -6.15 15.44
C GLY A 906 8.90 -6.96 16.61
N GLY A 907 9.31 -8.23 16.72
CA GLY A 907 8.93 -9.11 17.83
C GLY A 907 9.52 -8.71 19.18
N GLU A 908 10.74 -8.14 19.23
CA GLU A 908 11.30 -7.56 20.46
C GLU A 908 10.53 -6.32 20.92
N SER A 909 10.20 -5.43 19.97
CA SER A 909 9.37 -4.25 20.24
C SER A 909 8.00 -4.64 20.77
N GLN A 910 7.36 -5.65 20.19
CA GLN A 910 6.07 -6.14 20.65
C GLN A 910 6.14 -6.74 22.07
N ARG A 911 7.15 -7.57 22.35
CA ARG A 911 7.39 -8.13 23.69
C ARG A 911 7.71 -7.05 24.73
N LEU A 912 8.43 -6.00 24.36
CA LEU A 912 8.69 -4.87 25.26
C LEU A 912 7.40 -4.07 25.56
N LYS A 913 6.49 -3.89 24.59
CA LYS A 913 5.14 -3.36 24.85
C LYS A 913 4.38 -4.23 25.86
N LEU A 914 4.40 -5.56 25.66
CA LEU A 914 3.80 -6.53 26.58
C LEU A 914 4.38 -6.41 28.00
N ALA A 915 5.70 -6.27 28.13
CA ALA A 915 6.37 -6.04 29.42
C ALA A 915 5.87 -4.76 30.10
N GLY A 916 5.65 -3.68 29.34
CA GLY A 916 5.05 -2.44 29.86
C GLY A 916 3.65 -2.64 30.46
N PHE A 917 2.80 -3.44 29.81
CA PHE A 917 1.46 -3.76 30.32
C PHE A 917 1.50 -4.67 31.56
N LEU A 918 2.40 -5.66 31.57
CA LEU A 918 2.65 -6.51 32.74
C LEU A 918 3.15 -5.68 33.94
N ALA A 919 4.03 -4.69 33.71
CA ALA A 919 4.50 -3.76 34.74
C ALA A 919 3.33 -2.92 35.31
N GLY A 920 2.42 -2.47 34.45
CA GLY A 920 1.19 -1.76 34.86
C GLY A 920 0.26 -2.62 35.72
N ALA A 921 -0.02 -3.85 35.30
CA ALA A 921 -0.86 -4.80 36.04
C ALA A 921 -0.25 -5.18 37.41
N ALA A 922 1.08 -5.30 37.48
CA ALA A 922 1.78 -5.53 38.75
C ALA A 922 1.67 -4.34 39.72
N LYS A 923 1.45 -3.11 39.24
CA LYS A 923 1.21 -1.93 40.08
C LYS A 923 -0.23 -1.89 40.64
N SER A 924 -1.23 -2.30 39.85
CA SER A 924 -2.63 -2.30 40.29
C SER A 924 -2.96 -3.39 41.32
N ASN A 925 -2.35 -4.58 41.20
CA ASN A 925 -2.58 -5.70 42.13
C ASN A 925 -2.12 -5.43 43.58
N THR A 926 -1.31 -4.40 43.82
CA THR A 926 -0.90 -4.01 45.19
C THR A 926 -1.94 -3.17 45.95
N ALA A 927 -2.99 -2.66 45.29
CA ALA A 927 -3.91 -1.69 45.89
C ALA A 927 -5.22 -2.29 46.44
N SER A 928 -5.60 -3.52 46.05
CA SER A 928 -6.82 -4.18 46.54
C SER A 928 -6.71 -5.70 46.43
N ARG A 929 -6.92 -6.41 47.54
CA ARG A 929 -7.02 -7.89 47.60
C ARG A 929 -8.47 -8.39 47.48
N GLN A 930 -9.44 -7.52 47.19
CA GLN A 930 -10.82 -7.95 46.97
C GLN A 930 -11.02 -8.39 45.52
N ALA A 931 -11.53 -9.61 45.34
CA ALA A 931 -12.03 -10.12 44.07
C ALA A 931 -13.37 -9.44 43.71
N THR A 932 -13.36 -8.12 43.57
CA THR A 932 -14.43 -7.42 42.86
C THR A 932 -14.31 -7.74 41.38
N ALA A 933 -15.43 -8.05 40.72
CA ALA A 933 -15.51 -8.27 39.28
C ALA A 933 -15.02 -7.02 38.52
N THR A 934 -13.71 -6.93 38.32
CA THR A 934 -13.08 -5.84 37.59
C THR A 934 -13.35 -6.05 36.10
N ARG A 935 -13.91 -5.04 35.46
CA ARG A 935 -13.96 -4.98 33.99
C ARG A 935 -12.52 -5.01 33.49
N GLY A 936 -12.13 -6.12 32.87
CA GLY A 936 -10.79 -6.30 32.34
C GLY A 936 -10.55 -5.46 31.08
N THR A 937 -9.28 -5.25 30.75
CA THR A 937 -8.86 -4.68 29.47
C THR A 937 -8.96 -5.74 28.37
N PHE A 938 -9.32 -5.32 27.16
CA PHE A 938 -9.33 -6.16 25.96
C PHE A 938 -8.04 -5.98 25.17
N PHE A 939 -7.17 -7.00 25.16
CA PHE A 939 -5.91 -6.98 24.43
C PHE A 939 -6.04 -7.65 23.07
N LEU A 940 -5.48 -7.01 22.05
CA LEU A 940 -5.44 -7.50 20.68
C LEU A 940 -3.97 -7.60 20.25
N PHE A 941 -3.49 -8.81 19.97
CA PHE A 941 -2.12 -9.06 19.51
C PHE A 941 -2.10 -9.49 18.05
N ASP A 942 -1.19 -8.90 17.29
CA ASP A 942 -0.94 -9.26 15.89
C ASP A 942 0.32 -10.13 15.79
N GLU A 943 0.15 -11.42 15.47
CA GLU A 943 1.23 -12.41 15.28
C GLU A 943 2.35 -12.32 16.33
N PRO A 944 2.07 -12.53 17.63
CA PRO A 944 3.08 -12.39 18.67
C PRO A 944 4.17 -13.46 18.68
N THR A 945 4.02 -14.54 17.91
CA THR A 945 5.07 -15.57 17.76
C THR A 945 6.06 -15.32 16.64
N THR A 946 5.90 -14.24 15.88
CA THR A 946 6.83 -13.87 14.82
C THR A 946 8.28 -13.84 15.33
N GLY A 947 9.14 -14.63 14.68
CA GLY A 947 10.56 -14.74 14.99
C GLY A 947 10.92 -15.33 16.34
N LEU A 948 10.01 -16.12 16.93
CA LEU A 948 10.26 -16.82 18.18
C LEU A 948 10.60 -18.29 17.94
N HIS A 949 11.67 -18.72 18.59
CA HIS A 949 11.99 -20.13 18.74
C HIS A 949 10.97 -20.81 19.66
N PHE A 950 10.81 -22.14 19.55
CA PHE A 950 9.83 -22.94 20.31
C PHE A 950 9.83 -22.64 21.82
N ASP A 951 11.01 -22.49 22.42
CA ASP A 951 11.15 -22.19 23.85
C ASP A 951 10.67 -20.78 24.22
N ASP A 952 10.87 -19.81 23.33
CA ASP A 952 10.44 -18.43 23.52
C ASP A 952 8.93 -18.30 23.35
N ILE A 953 8.31 -19.09 22.45
CA ILE A 953 6.86 -19.23 22.37
C ILE A 953 6.30 -19.73 23.71
N ALA A 954 6.96 -20.71 24.34
CA ALA A 954 6.55 -21.21 25.65
C ALA A 954 6.66 -20.15 26.77
N LYS A 955 7.64 -19.24 26.70
CA LYS A 955 7.75 -18.09 27.63
C LYS A 955 6.64 -17.06 27.37
N LEU A 956 6.42 -16.70 26.11
CA LEU A 956 5.36 -15.78 25.69
C LEU A 956 3.97 -16.28 26.16
N MET A 957 3.66 -17.56 25.95
CA MET A 957 2.38 -18.13 26.38
C MET A 957 2.17 -18.06 27.90
N ARG A 958 3.24 -18.15 28.69
CA ARG A 958 3.17 -17.92 30.14
C ARG A 958 2.87 -16.45 30.46
N ALA A 959 3.50 -15.51 29.76
CA ALA A 959 3.25 -14.08 29.92
C ALA A 959 1.81 -13.68 29.55
N LEU A 960 1.27 -14.19 28.43
CA LEU A 960 -0.11 -13.94 28.01
C LEU A 960 -1.12 -14.46 29.04
N ARG A 961 -0.84 -15.63 29.64
CA ARG A 961 -1.67 -16.18 30.72
C ARG A 961 -1.69 -15.32 31.97
N LYS A 962 -0.55 -14.77 32.38
CA LYS A 962 -0.51 -13.83 33.53
C LYS A 962 -1.46 -12.64 33.33
N LEU A 963 -1.61 -12.15 32.10
CA LEU A 963 -2.58 -11.09 31.78
C LEU A 963 -4.03 -11.58 31.87
N ILE A 964 -4.33 -12.79 31.39
CA ILE A 964 -5.66 -13.38 31.45
C ILE A 964 -6.06 -13.70 32.90
N ASP A 965 -5.11 -14.15 33.73
CA ASP A 965 -5.30 -14.40 35.17
C ASP A 965 -5.60 -13.10 35.94
N ALA A 966 -5.14 -11.96 35.44
CA ALA A 966 -5.51 -10.64 35.97
C ALA A 966 -6.92 -10.16 35.57
N GLY A 967 -7.73 -11.02 34.91
CA GLY A 967 -9.12 -10.72 34.53
C GLY A 967 -9.28 -10.07 33.14
N ASN A 968 -8.22 -10.02 32.34
CA ASN A 968 -8.25 -9.42 31.00
C ASN A 968 -8.76 -10.40 29.94
N SER A 969 -9.26 -9.86 28.84
CA SER A 969 -9.68 -10.62 27.65
C SER A 969 -8.63 -10.46 26.55
N MET A 970 -8.41 -11.50 25.74
CA MET A 970 -7.34 -11.47 24.75
C MET A 970 -7.76 -12.08 23.42
N VAL A 971 -7.46 -11.36 22.34
CA VAL A 971 -7.53 -11.85 20.97
C VAL A 971 -6.13 -11.84 20.37
N VAL A 972 -5.75 -12.94 19.72
CA VAL A 972 -4.46 -13.09 19.07
C VAL A 972 -4.68 -13.53 17.62
N ILE A 973 -4.09 -12.84 16.65
CA ILE A 973 -4.00 -13.30 15.27
C ILE A 973 -2.80 -14.23 15.18
N GLU A 974 -2.99 -15.49 14.81
CA GLU A 974 -1.90 -16.47 14.77
C GLU A 974 -2.04 -17.54 13.69
N HIS A 975 -0.86 -18.01 13.28
CA HIS A 975 -0.64 -19.11 12.36
C HIS A 975 0.13 -20.26 13.03
N ASN A 976 0.79 -19.99 14.15
CA ASN A 976 1.56 -20.99 14.87
C ASN A 976 0.65 -22.02 15.53
N LEU A 977 0.89 -23.30 15.22
CA LEU A 977 0.06 -24.41 15.68
C LEU A 977 0.08 -24.58 17.20
N ASP A 978 1.17 -24.25 17.90
CA ASP A 978 1.24 -24.35 19.35
C ASP A 978 0.33 -23.33 20.04
N VAL A 979 0.24 -22.10 19.51
CA VAL A 979 -0.65 -21.07 20.05
C VAL A 979 -2.11 -21.37 19.73
N ILE A 980 -2.40 -21.78 18.50
CA ILE A 980 -3.75 -22.22 18.09
C ILE A 980 -4.21 -23.35 19.01
N ARG A 981 -3.36 -24.36 19.22
CA ARG A 981 -3.67 -25.49 20.11
C ARG A 981 -3.87 -25.06 21.56
N ALA A 982 -3.11 -24.10 22.06
CA ALA A 982 -3.17 -23.62 23.44
C ALA A 982 -4.30 -22.61 23.72
N SER A 983 -5.00 -22.14 22.69
CA SER A 983 -6.10 -21.18 22.81
C SER A 983 -7.39 -21.81 23.38
N ASP A 984 -8.19 -20.99 24.06
CA ASP A 984 -9.46 -21.40 24.66
C ASP A 984 -10.60 -21.42 23.63
N TRP A 985 -10.51 -20.56 22.61
CA TRP A 985 -11.48 -20.44 21.52
C TRP A 985 -10.77 -20.12 20.20
N LEU A 986 -11.30 -20.63 19.09
CA LEU A 986 -10.76 -20.43 17.75
C LEU A 986 -11.79 -19.79 16.83
N ILE A 987 -11.36 -18.83 16.04
CA ILE A 987 -12.13 -18.22 14.94
C ILE A 987 -11.30 -18.42 13.67
N ASP A 988 -11.75 -19.27 12.77
CA ASP A 988 -11.05 -19.55 11.51
C ASP A 988 -11.71 -18.80 10.34
N LEU A 989 -10.94 -17.95 9.67
CA LEU A 989 -11.38 -17.14 8.52
C LEU A 989 -10.95 -17.78 7.20
N GLY A 990 -11.92 -18.01 6.31
CA GLY A 990 -11.69 -18.68 5.02
C GLY A 990 -12.96 -18.84 4.20
N PRO A 991 -12.95 -19.67 3.13
CA PRO A 991 -11.97 -20.72 2.81
C PRO A 991 -10.74 -20.28 2.00
N GLU A 992 -10.76 -19.11 1.35
CA GLU A 992 -9.64 -18.53 0.59
C GLU A 992 -9.53 -17.02 0.85
N GLY A 993 -8.40 -16.42 0.48
CA GLY A 993 -8.11 -14.97 0.60
C GLY A 993 -8.78 -14.10 -0.46
#